data_AF-A0A6M8VFN3-F1
#
_entry.id   AF-A0A6M8VFN3-F1
#
_cell.length_a   1.000
_cell.length_b   1.000
_cell.length_c   1.000
_cell.angle_alpha   90.00
_cell.angle_beta   90.00
_cell.angle_gamma   90.00
#
_symmetry.space_group_name_H-M   'P 1'
#
loop_
_entity.id
_entity.type
_entity.pdbx_description
1 polymer ?
#
loop_
_entity_poly.entity_id
_entity_poly.type
_entity_poly.pdbx_seq_one_letter_code
_entity_poly.pdbx_strand_id
1 'polypeptide(L)'
;MCNRFSILAIFLILLSIQIKSQEIDEEFKQKILLYLSSDKGSVVWAGVDYTIQFKLYEAIQVLENIIWKQEVPIQLSILWAMAYLNAPNTQQLAIAFIDSVDFYNSSRFFGSENKLSAKAHVNQALFYINDYSQADYVMQQLRVKPYDVESIWLLPNLIRNVPQYENEAKSILINAANNSEDYRIRFNAVHQLEEVYGAEMIPIYINFFKNVEESGKEFSSSRIISFEFLCKYNYDGLENLIKEQIYNEPAAVYKRYFIDTLFNRYGNPENLNYIVNFYNWETDSLAKRFVSHALENFTPKEFPMNITLPEMIDSLKIITNKTFAFQWIDSTTKNLLNYNLDNAKTKILNSDSIFCANYIKQYQDLVNFEFQDTLNTTPEFVTLEGWQFLYYYAQYILDRLPEPQANPNLLVNLKNSFGVQIPAGNVTYYESATSGWKDAVNNGDGTFTVITTKSTVSIRMFYEFANQTVHNVPAQNNTYTFTTVNTAVQLKNSSGNLMPAPSGDQGTVQYYADAWRTFGTTTNGVAYKELLPINYSFRMTYEYIPNDKQQDISTNSTVTFTTVLCTLKVTNANNQPLAGASTKYYSTAWRDIGLTNAEGIITKELLPKNLSFRATYGNVSLDKQQDISVNILVEIQLNVP
;
A
#
# COMPACT_ATOMS: atom_id res chain seq x y z
N MET A 1 19.74 -4.66 7.11
CA MET A 1 20.61 -5.80 6.77
C MET A 1 22.08 -5.63 7.18
N CYS A 2 22.47 -4.58 7.91
CA CYS A 2 23.89 -4.22 8.08
C CYS A 2 24.52 -4.56 9.45
N ASN A 3 23.91 -5.41 10.28
CA ASN A 3 24.50 -5.74 11.59
C ASN A 3 24.61 -7.23 11.89
N ARG A 4 24.56 -8.07 10.85
CA ARG A 4 24.74 -9.53 10.97
C ARG A 4 25.82 -10.11 10.07
N PHE A 5 26.63 -9.28 9.39
CA PHE A 5 27.76 -9.81 8.62
C PHE A 5 29.10 -9.63 9.31
N SER A 6 29.33 -8.56 10.09
CA SER A 6 30.66 -8.35 10.70
C SER A 6 30.87 -9.09 12.02
N ILE A 7 29.84 -9.19 12.87
CA ILE A 7 29.93 -9.97 14.12
C ILE A 7 29.69 -11.45 13.84
N LEU A 8 28.85 -11.80 12.86
CA LEU A 8 28.63 -13.20 12.48
C LEU A 8 29.81 -13.74 11.66
N ALA A 9 30.52 -12.93 10.87
CA ALA A 9 31.78 -13.37 10.26
C ALA A 9 32.86 -13.57 11.32
N ILE A 10 33.06 -12.66 12.27
CA ILE A 10 34.15 -12.83 13.26
C ILE A 10 33.82 -13.92 14.29
N PHE A 11 32.55 -14.11 14.68
CA PHE A 11 32.14 -15.20 15.59
C PHE A 11 31.98 -16.57 14.90
N LEU A 12 31.56 -16.66 13.62
CA LEU A 12 31.62 -17.94 12.86
C LEU A 12 33.03 -18.26 12.37
N ILE A 13 33.90 -17.28 12.12
CA ILE A 13 35.30 -17.52 11.75
C ILE A 13 36.07 -18.02 12.98
N LEU A 14 35.84 -17.49 14.18
CA LEU A 14 36.48 -18.00 15.40
C LEU A 14 35.97 -19.40 15.84
N LEU A 15 34.69 -19.72 15.63
CA LEU A 15 34.15 -21.08 15.89
C LEU A 15 34.44 -22.09 14.78
N SER A 16 34.62 -21.69 13.52
CA SER A 16 35.00 -22.60 12.42
C SER A 16 36.51 -22.84 12.30
N ILE A 17 37.35 -21.96 12.86
CA ILE A 17 38.81 -22.05 12.78
C ILE A 17 39.42 -23.00 13.81
N GLN A 18 38.81 -23.17 14.99
CA GLN A 18 39.27 -24.20 15.94
C GLN A 18 38.91 -25.63 15.50
N ILE A 19 37.95 -25.79 14.57
CA ILE A 19 37.45 -27.10 14.13
C ILE A 19 38.27 -27.67 12.96
N LYS A 20 38.85 -26.83 12.09
CA LYS A 20 39.50 -27.31 10.84
C LYS A 20 40.88 -27.94 10.97
N SER A 21 41.64 -27.71 12.05
CA SER A 21 42.92 -28.43 12.24
C SER A 21 42.70 -29.88 12.73
N GLN A 22 41.49 -30.22 13.18
CA GLN A 22 41.14 -31.55 13.69
C GLN A 22 40.46 -32.47 12.64
N GLU A 23 40.20 -32.00 11.41
CA GLU A 23 39.41 -32.73 10.41
C GLU A 23 40.17 -33.15 9.13
N ILE A 24 41.48 -32.95 9.03
CA ILE A 24 42.26 -33.47 7.89
C ILE A 24 42.98 -34.76 8.24
N ASP A 25 42.81 -35.79 7.41
CA ASP A 25 43.47 -37.08 7.58
C ASP A 25 44.99 -36.97 7.39
N GLU A 26 45.72 -37.94 7.96
CA GLU A 26 47.18 -37.97 7.88
C GLU A 26 47.69 -38.06 6.44
N GLU A 27 46.93 -38.68 5.53
CA GLU A 27 47.29 -38.76 4.10
C GLU A 27 47.32 -37.35 3.48
N PHE A 28 46.33 -36.52 3.78
CA PHE A 28 46.24 -35.16 3.28
C PHE A 28 47.30 -34.24 3.92
N LYS A 29 47.61 -34.41 5.21
CA LYS A 29 48.74 -33.71 5.84
C LYS A 29 50.06 -34.03 5.15
N GLN A 30 50.34 -35.32 4.91
CA GLN A 30 51.56 -35.74 4.20
C GLN A 30 51.61 -35.18 2.78
N LYS A 31 50.46 -35.08 2.10
CA LYS A 31 50.37 -34.44 0.78
C LYS A 31 50.74 -32.95 0.81
N ILE A 32 50.30 -32.20 1.84
CA ILE A 32 50.70 -30.79 2.01
C ILE A 32 52.21 -30.69 2.23
N LEU A 33 52.79 -31.53 3.09
CA LEU A 33 54.24 -31.55 3.33
C LEU A 33 55.03 -31.92 2.05
N LEU A 34 54.49 -32.80 1.22
CA LEU A 34 55.06 -33.14 -0.09
C LEU A 34 55.01 -31.95 -1.04
N TYR A 35 53.93 -31.16 -1.02
CA TYR A 35 53.81 -29.95 -1.84
C TYR A 35 54.88 -28.92 -1.49
N LEU A 36 55.15 -28.73 -0.19
CA LEU A 36 56.22 -27.85 0.29
C LEU A 36 57.62 -28.30 -0.15
N SER A 37 57.79 -29.58 -0.47
CA SER A 37 59.06 -30.17 -0.91
C SER A 37 59.22 -30.26 -2.44
N SER A 38 58.28 -29.69 -3.20
CA SER A 38 58.28 -29.75 -4.67
C SER A 38 59.32 -28.81 -5.30
N ASP A 39 59.92 -29.22 -6.43
CA ASP A 39 60.79 -28.37 -7.25
C ASP A 39 60.01 -27.30 -8.06
N LYS A 40 58.69 -27.40 -8.09
CA LYS A 40 57.80 -26.44 -8.78
C LYS A 40 57.28 -25.40 -7.79
N GLY A 41 57.68 -24.14 -7.96
CA GLY A 41 57.28 -23.02 -7.09
C GLY A 41 55.75 -22.85 -6.94
N SER A 42 54.96 -23.08 -8.00
CA SER A 42 53.49 -23.02 -7.91
C SER A 42 52.88 -24.10 -7.00
N VAL A 43 53.52 -25.26 -6.89
CA VAL A 43 53.11 -26.34 -5.98
C VAL A 43 53.53 -26.01 -4.55
N VAL A 44 54.72 -25.43 -4.37
CA VAL A 44 55.18 -24.95 -3.05
C VAL A 44 54.24 -23.87 -2.52
N TRP A 45 53.87 -22.89 -3.35
CA TRP A 45 52.90 -21.86 -3.00
C TRP A 45 51.59 -22.47 -2.49
N ALA A 46 51.01 -23.41 -3.25
CA ALA A 46 49.79 -24.10 -2.83
C ALA A 46 49.98 -24.84 -1.49
N GLY A 47 51.15 -25.44 -1.27
CA GLY A 47 51.51 -26.06 0.01
C GLY A 47 51.53 -25.05 1.17
N VAL A 48 52.04 -23.83 0.95
CA VAL A 48 52.04 -22.75 1.94
C VAL A 48 50.62 -22.28 2.24
N ASP A 49 49.79 -22.07 1.21
CA ASP A 49 48.39 -21.67 1.37
C ASP A 49 47.60 -22.72 2.16
N TYR A 50 47.76 -24.01 1.84
CA TYR A 50 47.14 -25.08 2.61
C TYR A 50 47.66 -25.14 4.05
N THR A 51 48.95 -24.89 4.26
CA THR A 51 49.54 -24.82 5.60
C THR A 51 48.88 -23.73 6.45
N ILE A 52 48.64 -22.54 5.88
CA ILE A 52 47.90 -21.45 6.54
C ILE A 52 46.44 -21.86 6.77
N GLN A 53 45.77 -22.33 5.72
CA GLN A 53 44.34 -22.67 5.73
C GLN A 53 43.99 -23.70 6.81
N PHE A 54 44.86 -24.70 7.01
CA PHE A 54 44.64 -25.79 7.95
C PHE A 54 45.42 -25.66 9.26
N LYS A 55 46.16 -24.55 9.46
CA LYS A 55 47.02 -24.32 10.62
C LYS A 55 47.97 -25.50 10.89
N LEU A 56 48.68 -25.95 9.87
CA LEU A 56 49.52 -27.15 9.94
C LEU A 56 50.86 -26.84 10.63
N TYR A 57 50.93 -27.03 11.95
CA TYR A 57 52.13 -26.76 12.76
C TYR A 57 53.31 -27.67 12.40
N GLU A 58 53.04 -28.90 11.95
CA GLU A 58 54.06 -29.87 11.53
C GLU A 58 54.88 -29.37 10.32
N ALA A 59 54.34 -28.43 9.54
CA ALA A 59 55.02 -27.84 8.40
C ALA A 59 56.08 -26.80 8.78
N ILE A 60 56.11 -26.30 10.02
CA ILE A 60 57.00 -25.19 10.44
C ILE A 60 58.46 -25.48 10.09
N GLN A 61 58.96 -26.66 10.44
CA GLN A 61 60.36 -27.03 10.18
C GLN A 61 60.67 -27.13 8.67
N VAL A 62 59.69 -27.56 7.88
CA VAL A 62 59.84 -27.65 6.41
C VAL A 62 59.91 -26.25 5.82
N LEU A 63 59.02 -25.35 6.23
CA LEU A 63 58.98 -23.95 5.80
C LEU A 63 60.32 -23.24 6.07
N GLU A 64 60.89 -23.42 7.27
CA GLU A 64 62.19 -22.88 7.65
C GLU A 64 63.33 -23.34 6.73
N ASN A 65 63.29 -24.62 6.31
CA ASN A 65 64.35 -25.21 5.50
C ASN A 65 64.27 -24.84 4.01
N ILE A 66 63.09 -24.42 3.53
CA ILE A 66 62.86 -24.14 2.11
C ILE A 66 62.87 -22.66 1.79
N ILE A 67 62.60 -21.76 2.75
CA ILE A 67 62.37 -20.33 2.51
C ILE A 67 63.41 -19.71 1.56
N TRP A 68 64.71 -19.83 1.87
CA TRP A 68 65.78 -19.22 1.08
C TRP A 68 66.02 -19.85 -0.30
N LYS A 69 65.36 -20.98 -0.60
CA LYS A 69 65.40 -21.64 -1.90
C LYS A 69 64.26 -21.18 -2.83
N GLN A 70 63.27 -20.46 -2.29
CA GLN A 70 62.08 -20.03 -3.03
C GLN A 70 62.25 -18.65 -3.66
N GLU A 71 61.41 -18.35 -4.64
CA GLU A 71 61.28 -16.99 -5.19
C GLU A 71 60.63 -16.04 -4.18
N VAL A 72 60.92 -14.73 -4.28
CA VAL A 72 60.48 -13.72 -3.30
C VAL A 72 59.00 -13.79 -2.96
N PRO A 73 58.05 -13.89 -3.91
CA PRO A 73 56.63 -13.97 -3.56
C PRO A 73 56.30 -15.14 -2.61
N ILE A 74 56.93 -16.30 -2.83
CA ILE A 74 56.76 -17.48 -1.97
C ILE A 74 57.47 -17.27 -0.63
N GLN A 75 58.63 -16.61 -0.61
CA GLN A 75 59.31 -16.24 0.64
C GLN A 75 58.43 -15.36 1.53
N LEU A 76 57.75 -14.36 0.95
CA LEU A 76 56.78 -13.51 1.65
C LEU A 76 55.63 -14.33 2.23
N SER A 77 55.02 -15.20 1.42
CA SER A 77 53.96 -16.11 1.87
C SER A 77 54.42 -17.05 2.99
N ILE A 78 55.66 -17.56 2.91
CA ILE A 78 56.24 -18.41 3.97
C ILE A 78 56.41 -17.61 5.26
N LEU A 79 56.98 -16.40 5.21
CA LEU A 79 57.16 -15.56 6.39
C LEU A 79 55.82 -15.20 7.05
N TRP A 80 54.79 -14.91 6.24
CA TRP A 80 53.44 -14.73 6.74
C TRP A 80 52.88 -16.01 7.38
N ALA A 81 53.05 -17.18 6.75
CA ALA A 81 52.64 -18.46 7.32
C ALA A 81 53.33 -18.73 8.66
N MET A 82 54.63 -18.45 8.75
CA MET A 82 55.41 -18.60 9.98
C MET A 82 54.88 -17.70 11.09
N ALA A 83 54.60 -16.42 10.80
CA ALA A 83 53.99 -15.51 11.75
C ALA A 83 52.58 -15.96 12.18
N TYR A 84 51.75 -16.37 11.23
CA TYR A 84 50.40 -16.86 11.49
C TYR A 84 50.36 -18.11 12.38
N LEU A 85 51.34 -19.00 12.21
CA LEU A 85 51.51 -20.20 13.04
C LEU A 85 52.26 -19.94 14.36
N ASN A 86 52.71 -18.70 14.59
CA ASN A 86 53.55 -18.31 15.72
C ASN A 86 54.83 -19.16 15.83
N ALA A 87 55.51 -19.39 14.70
CA ALA A 87 56.71 -20.20 14.62
C ALA A 87 57.89 -19.53 15.37
N PRO A 88 58.74 -20.29 16.08
CA PRO A 88 59.76 -19.73 16.98
C PRO A 88 60.82 -18.88 16.26
N ASN A 89 61.18 -19.22 15.02
CA ASN A 89 62.22 -18.50 14.26
C ASN A 89 61.68 -17.38 13.36
N THR A 90 60.38 -17.06 13.45
CA THR A 90 59.72 -16.06 12.59
C THR A 90 60.46 -14.72 12.61
N GLN A 91 60.74 -14.19 13.81
CA GLN A 91 61.43 -12.90 13.97
C GLN A 91 62.78 -12.89 13.27
N GLN A 92 63.62 -13.90 13.53
CA GLN A 92 64.97 -13.97 12.98
C GLN A 92 64.95 -14.05 11.44
N LEU A 93 64.08 -14.87 10.87
CA LEU A 93 63.97 -15.03 9.42
C LEU A 93 63.39 -13.80 8.73
N ALA A 94 62.41 -13.14 9.37
CA ALA A 94 61.84 -11.90 8.88
C ALA A 94 62.90 -10.76 8.85
N ILE A 95 63.68 -10.59 9.92
CA ILE A 95 64.77 -9.61 9.96
C ILE A 95 65.83 -9.94 8.90
N ALA A 96 66.25 -11.20 8.80
CA ALA A 96 67.21 -11.63 7.79
C ALA A 96 66.71 -11.37 6.36
N PHE A 97 65.40 -11.47 6.11
CA PHE A 97 64.82 -11.14 4.81
C PHE A 97 64.89 -9.63 4.56
N ILE A 98 64.48 -8.81 5.53
CA ILE A 98 64.50 -7.34 5.44
C ILE A 98 65.92 -6.85 5.13
N ASP A 99 66.94 -7.41 5.79
CA ASP A 99 68.35 -7.05 5.59
C ASP A 99 68.91 -7.49 4.24
N SER A 100 68.39 -8.58 3.67
CA SER A 100 68.96 -9.20 2.46
C SER A 100 68.26 -8.82 1.15
N VAL A 101 66.97 -8.46 1.17
CA VAL A 101 66.15 -8.26 -0.04
C VAL A 101 66.66 -7.14 -0.96
N ASP A 102 67.36 -6.14 -0.42
CA ASP A 102 67.95 -5.08 -1.24
C ASP A 102 69.02 -5.59 -2.21
N PHE A 103 69.72 -6.66 -1.81
CA PHE A 103 70.78 -7.29 -2.59
C PHE A 103 70.26 -8.29 -3.63
N TYR A 104 68.95 -8.53 -3.68
CA TYR A 104 68.37 -9.46 -4.65
C TYR A 104 68.44 -8.85 -6.06
N ASN A 105 68.81 -9.68 -7.05
CA ASN A 105 68.91 -9.25 -8.43
C ASN A 105 67.55 -8.75 -8.93
N SER A 106 67.53 -7.52 -9.46
CA SER A 106 66.33 -6.99 -10.08
C SER A 106 65.96 -7.82 -11.30
N SER A 107 64.70 -8.23 -11.40
CA SER A 107 64.17 -8.97 -12.55
C SER A 107 63.04 -8.19 -13.22
N ARG A 108 62.56 -8.67 -14.37
CA ARG A 108 61.37 -8.08 -15.05
C ARG A 108 60.14 -8.00 -14.14
N PHE A 109 60.08 -8.82 -13.09
CA PHE A 109 58.95 -8.93 -12.16
C PHE A 109 59.30 -8.53 -10.72
N PHE A 110 60.54 -8.09 -10.45
CA PHE A 110 61.01 -7.70 -9.12
C PHE A 110 61.96 -6.50 -9.21
N GLY A 111 61.38 -5.29 -9.25
CA GLY A 111 62.10 -4.01 -9.26
C GLY A 111 62.23 -3.36 -7.88
N SER A 112 62.74 -2.14 -7.81
CA SER A 112 62.94 -1.39 -6.55
C SER A 112 61.63 -1.11 -5.79
N GLU A 113 60.54 -0.81 -6.50
CA GLU A 113 59.21 -0.63 -5.89
C GLU A 113 58.75 -1.93 -5.20
N ASN A 114 58.95 -3.08 -5.83
CA ASN A 114 58.61 -4.39 -5.27
C ASN A 114 59.45 -4.76 -4.03
N LYS A 115 60.66 -4.19 -3.89
CA LYS A 115 61.51 -4.42 -2.71
C LYS A 115 60.96 -3.70 -1.48
N LEU A 116 60.49 -2.46 -1.64
CA LEU A 116 59.87 -1.71 -0.54
C LEU A 116 58.58 -2.38 -0.07
N SER A 117 57.70 -2.78 -1.01
CA SER A 117 56.47 -3.49 -0.69
C SER A 117 56.74 -4.86 -0.03
N ALA A 118 57.79 -5.58 -0.47
CA ALA A 118 58.22 -6.81 0.16
C ALA A 118 58.64 -6.60 1.62
N LYS A 119 59.42 -5.56 1.92
CA LYS A 119 59.77 -5.20 3.30
C LYS A 119 58.56 -4.79 4.12
N ALA A 120 57.61 -4.05 3.54
CA ALA A 120 56.37 -3.69 4.22
C ALA A 120 55.57 -4.95 4.59
N HIS A 121 55.43 -5.91 3.67
CA HIS A 121 54.78 -7.20 3.92
C HIS A 121 55.46 -8.00 5.05
N VAL A 122 56.78 -8.07 5.06
CA VAL A 122 57.51 -8.77 6.14
C VAL A 122 57.33 -8.06 7.49
N ASN A 123 57.30 -6.73 7.50
CA ASN A 123 56.99 -5.98 8.72
C ASN A 123 55.55 -6.20 9.20
N GLN A 124 54.59 -6.47 8.31
CA GLN A 124 53.24 -6.87 8.73
C GLN A 124 53.29 -8.20 9.50
N ALA A 125 54.10 -9.16 9.05
CA ALA A 125 54.30 -10.43 9.74
C ALA A 125 54.95 -10.25 11.13
N LEU A 126 55.93 -9.35 11.26
CA LEU A 126 56.53 -8.99 12.55
C LEU A 126 55.51 -8.33 13.49
N PHE A 127 54.73 -7.36 13.00
CA PHE A 127 53.71 -6.70 13.82
C PHE A 127 52.59 -7.66 14.23
N TYR A 128 52.27 -8.66 13.38
CA TYR A 128 51.28 -9.69 13.70
C TYR A 128 51.68 -10.52 14.93
N ILE A 129 52.97 -10.79 15.12
CA ILE A 129 53.50 -11.48 16.31
C ILE A 129 53.84 -10.51 17.46
N ASN A 130 53.37 -9.26 17.40
CA ASN A 130 53.64 -8.17 18.35
C ASN A 130 55.13 -7.78 18.46
N ASP A 131 55.92 -8.01 17.41
CA ASP A 131 57.31 -7.54 17.35
C ASP A 131 57.37 -6.18 16.62
N TYR A 132 57.59 -5.12 17.39
CA TYR A 132 57.72 -3.75 16.89
C TYR A 132 59.18 -3.27 16.79
N SER A 133 60.16 -4.17 16.84
CA SER A 133 61.60 -3.82 16.78
C SER A 133 62.00 -3.04 15.53
N GLN A 134 61.25 -3.20 14.43
CA GLN A 134 61.46 -2.48 13.16
C GLN A 134 60.61 -1.20 13.02
N ALA A 135 59.91 -0.75 14.07
CA ALA A 135 59.02 0.41 13.99
C ALA A 135 59.72 1.69 13.51
N ASP A 136 60.93 1.96 14.00
CA ASP A 136 61.72 3.13 13.59
C ASP A 136 62.10 3.06 12.11
N TYR A 137 62.50 1.88 11.64
CA TYR A 137 62.82 1.65 10.24
C TYR A 137 61.59 1.86 9.35
N VAL A 138 60.45 1.25 9.71
CA VAL A 138 59.18 1.40 8.99
C VAL A 138 58.78 2.87 8.90
N MET A 139 58.85 3.61 10.01
CA MET A 139 58.52 5.04 10.02
C MET A 139 59.47 5.88 9.18
N GLN A 140 60.77 5.57 9.16
CA GLN A 140 61.71 6.24 8.27
C GLN A 140 61.37 6.01 6.79
N GLN A 141 60.94 4.80 6.42
CA GLN A 141 60.50 4.53 5.05
C GLN A 141 59.24 5.32 4.70
N LEU A 142 58.26 5.36 5.61
CA LEU A 142 57.01 6.11 5.44
C LEU A 142 57.20 7.65 5.42
N ARG A 143 58.35 8.17 5.81
CA ARG A 143 58.67 9.60 5.63
C ARG A 143 59.01 9.93 4.16
N VAL A 144 59.35 8.93 3.36
CA VAL A 144 59.74 9.09 1.96
C VAL A 144 58.55 8.73 1.07
N LYS A 145 58.05 9.67 0.27
CA LYS A 145 56.97 9.44 -0.72
C LYS A 145 57.53 8.88 -2.04
N PRO A 146 56.77 8.07 -2.82
CA PRO A 146 55.36 7.67 -2.62
C PRO A 146 55.16 6.44 -1.72
N TYR A 147 54.00 6.36 -1.08
CA TYR A 147 53.54 5.19 -0.32
C TYR A 147 53.00 4.11 -1.27
N ASP A 148 53.12 2.84 -0.90
CA ASP A 148 52.29 1.76 -1.47
C ASP A 148 51.16 1.38 -0.51
N VAL A 149 50.26 0.49 -0.94
CA VAL A 149 49.10 0.08 -0.14
C VAL A 149 49.57 -0.68 1.11
N GLU A 150 50.53 -1.57 0.96
CA GLU A 150 51.09 -2.44 2.01
C GLU A 150 51.71 -1.64 3.15
N SER A 151 52.35 -0.51 2.82
CA SER A 151 52.98 0.41 3.77
C SER A 151 51.94 1.15 4.61
N ILE A 152 50.79 1.52 4.04
CA ILE A 152 49.69 2.16 4.77
C ILE A 152 49.07 1.20 5.81
N TRP A 153 49.02 -0.09 5.52
CA TRP A 153 48.45 -1.12 6.42
C TRP A 153 49.28 -1.37 7.68
N LEU A 154 50.53 -0.88 7.73
CA LEU A 154 51.37 -0.96 8.92
C LEU A 154 51.01 0.09 9.99
N LEU A 155 50.44 1.22 9.56
CA LEU A 155 50.20 2.40 10.41
C LEU A 155 49.27 2.14 11.61
N PRO A 156 48.15 1.37 11.50
CA PRO A 156 47.29 1.06 12.65
C PRO A 156 48.02 0.37 13.80
N ASN A 157 48.89 -0.58 13.47
CA ASN A 157 49.66 -1.32 14.44
C ASN A 157 50.66 -0.42 15.18
N LEU A 158 51.31 0.50 14.45
CA LEU A 158 52.19 1.50 15.03
C LEU A 158 51.42 2.47 15.93
N ILE A 159 50.24 2.93 15.51
CA ILE A 159 49.40 3.82 16.31
C ILE A 159 49.02 3.16 17.64
N ARG A 160 48.57 1.90 17.61
CA ARG A 160 48.08 1.21 18.82
C ARG A 160 49.19 0.79 19.78
N ASN A 161 50.36 0.44 19.26
CA ASN A 161 51.38 -0.28 20.03
C ASN A 161 52.71 0.47 20.18
N VAL A 162 52.92 1.57 19.45
CA VAL A 162 54.15 2.37 19.50
C VAL A 162 53.81 3.86 19.71
N PRO A 163 53.51 4.29 20.95
CA PRO A 163 52.91 5.60 21.24
C PRO A 163 53.68 6.82 20.68
N GLN A 164 55.00 6.74 20.57
CA GLN A 164 55.82 7.83 20.01
C GLN A 164 55.48 8.15 18.54
N TYR A 165 54.89 7.19 17.79
CA TYR A 165 54.54 7.34 16.39
C TYR A 165 53.07 7.61 16.12
N GLU A 166 52.20 7.59 17.15
CA GLU A 166 50.75 7.77 16.99
C GLU A 166 50.39 8.99 16.14
N ASN A 167 50.86 10.18 16.56
CA ASN A 167 50.51 11.45 15.89
C ASN A 167 51.07 11.53 14.46
N GLU A 168 52.28 11.02 14.26
CA GLU A 168 52.94 11.03 12.94
C GLU A 168 52.24 10.07 11.99
N ALA A 169 51.99 8.83 12.42
CA ALA A 169 51.29 7.80 11.67
C ALA A 169 49.86 8.23 11.29
N LYS A 170 49.13 8.87 12.23
CA LYS A 170 47.82 9.48 11.95
C LYS A 170 47.92 10.57 10.89
N SER A 171 48.93 11.43 10.97
CA SER A 171 49.14 12.51 10.00
C SER A 171 49.48 11.97 8.60
N ILE A 172 50.25 10.89 8.53
CA ILE A 172 50.55 10.17 7.29
C ILE A 172 49.27 9.63 6.67
N LEU A 173 48.40 8.96 7.46
CA LEU A 173 47.11 8.47 6.97
C LEU A 173 46.22 9.60 6.44
N ILE A 174 46.10 10.72 7.17
CA ILE A 174 45.28 11.87 6.74
C ILE A 174 45.82 12.47 5.42
N ASN A 175 47.15 12.62 5.31
CA ASN A 175 47.78 13.13 4.10
C ASN A 175 47.66 12.14 2.92
N ALA A 176 47.76 10.84 3.16
CA ALA A 176 47.55 9.81 2.14
C ALA A 176 46.11 9.83 1.63
N ALA A 177 45.13 10.01 2.51
CA ALA A 177 43.72 10.13 2.17
C ALA A 177 43.41 11.35 1.29
N ASN A 178 44.06 12.49 1.51
CA ASN A 178 43.83 13.72 0.74
C ASN A 178 44.63 13.81 -0.56
N ASN A 179 45.89 13.37 -0.55
CA ASN A 179 46.88 13.81 -1.53
C ASN A 179 47.48 12.67 -2.37
N SER A 180 47.14 11.41 -2.10
CA SER A 180 47.66 10.30 -2.92
C SER A 180 47.02 10.33 -4.31
N GLU A 181 47.82 10.10 -5.35
CA GLU A 181 47.32 9.95 -6.73
C GLU A 181 46.53 8.64 -6.89
N ASP A 182 46.93 7.58 -6.18
CA ASP A 182 46.26 6.27 -6.22
C ASP A 182 45.00 6.25 -5.34
N TYR A 183 43.84 6.05 -5.96
CA TYR A 183 42.56 5.97 -5.27
C TYR A 183 42.48 4.83 -4.23
N ARG A 184 43.23 3.74 -4.42
CA ARG A 184 43.27 2.60 -3.48
C ARG A 184 43.96 2.99 -2.19
N ILE A 185 45.03 3.80 -2.28
CA ILE A 185 45.72 4.34 -1.11
C ILE A 185 44.80 5.29 -0.35
N ARG A 186 44.13 6.19 -1.08
CA ARG A 186 43.12 7.09 -0.51
C ARG A 186 42.03 6.33 0.25
N PHE A 187 41.44 5.31 -0.38
CA PHE A 187 40.44 4.42 0.22
C PHE A 187 40.93 3.75 1.51
N ASN A 188 42.07 3.07 1.42
CA ASN A 188 42.63 2.31 2.53
C ASN A 188 42.99 3.24 3.69
N ALA A 189 43.56 4.40 3.43
CA ALA A 189 43.94 5.35 4.48
C ALA A 189 42.74 5.78 5.34
N VAL A 190 41.57 6.05 4.72
CA VAL A 190 40.35 6.39 5.49
C VAL A 190 39.84 5.19 6.28
N HIS A 191 39.87 3.99 5.71
CA HIS A 191 39.53 2.75 6.43
C HIS A 191 40.43 2.52 7.65
N GLN A 192 41.75 2.72 7.49
CA GLN A 192 42.69 2.54 8.59
C GLN A 192 42.49 3.59 9.69
N LEU A 193 42.16 4.83 9.34
CA LEU A 193 41.76 5.85 10.32
C LEU A 193 40.50 5.42 11.09
N GLU A 194 39.53 4.83 10.40
CA GLU A 194 38.31 4.31 11.03
C GLU A 194 38.55 3.12 11.94
N GLU A 195 39.41 2.19 11.52
CA GLU A 195 39.76 1.01 12.30
C GLU A 195 40.40 1.37 13.65
N VAL A 196 41.16 2.48 13.68
CA VAL A 196 41.91 2.90 14.86
C VAL A 196 41.10 3.82 15.76
N TYR A 197 40.45 4.84 15.19
CA TYR A 197 39.87 5.95 15.95
C TYR A 197 38.34 6.01 15.88
N GLY A 198 37.71 5.26 14.97
CA GLY A 198 36.27 5.21 14.79
C GLY A 198 35.59 6.59 14.73
N ALA A 199 34.61 6.82 15.61
CA ALA A 199 33.80 8.03 15.63
C ALA A 199 34.59 9.33 15.91
N GLU A 200 35.78 9.26 16.53
CA GLU A 200 36.61 10.43 16.79
C GLU A 200 37.07 11.12 15.48
N MET A 201 37.03 10.39 14.37
CA MET A 201 37.43 10.89 13.06
C MET A 201 36.29 11.58 12.28
N ILE A 202 35.08 11.69 12.85
CA ILE A 202 33.95 12.38 12.21
C ILE A 202 34.33 13.76 11.63
N PRO A 203 35.06 14.66 12.33
CA PRO A 203 35.45 15.96 11.76
C PRO A 203 36.29 15.83 10.49
N ILE A 204 37.14 14.80 10.42
CA ILE A 204 37.99 14.53 9.27
C ILE A 204 37.18 13.89 8.14
N TYR A 205 36.24 12.98 8.44
CA TYR A 205 35.30 12.44 7.45
C TYR A 205 34.45 13.53 6.81
N ILE A 206 34.00 14.53 7.57
CA ILE A 206 33.29 15.70 7.03
C ILE A 206 34.19 16.45 6.05
N ASN A 207 35.45 16.69 6.41
CA ASN A 207 36.39 17.39 5.55
C ASN A 207 36.66 16.61 4.24
N PHE A 208 36.93 15.30 4.34
CA PHE A 208 37.08 14.44 3.17
C PHE A 208 35.82 14.40 2.31
N PHE A 209 34.64 14.38 2.95
CA PHE A 209 33.39 14.37 2.23
C PHE A 209 33.18 15.65 1.39
N LYS A 210 33.60 16.80 1.92
CA LYS A 210 33.48 18.11 1.26
C LYS A 210 34.50 18.33 0.13
N ASN A 211 35.51 17.48 -0.01
CA ASN A 211 36.56 17.68 -1.01
C ASN A 211 36.14 17.15 -2.40
N VAL A 212 35.70 18.05 -3.27
CA VAL A 212 35.12 17.71 -4.60
C VAL A 212 36.19 17.63 -5.71
N GLU A 213 37.39 18.18 -5.49
CA GLU A 213 38.47 18.26 -6.49
C GLU A 213 39.06 16.90 -6.90
N GLU A 214 38.81 15.83 -6.13
CA GLU A 214 39.30 14.46 -6.43
C GLU A 214 38.63 13.77 -7.64
N SER A 215 37.61 14.37 -8.25
CA SER A 215 36.66 13.68 -9.14
C SER A 215 37.06 13.55 -10.61
N GLY A 216 38.30 13.90 -10.96
CA GLY A 216 38.84 13.73 -12.30
C GLY A 216 39.18 12.28 -12.64
N LYS A 217 38.19 11.50 -13.08
CA LYS A 217 38.31 10.18 -13.78
C LYS A 217 38.61 8.91 -12.98
N GLU A 218 38.76 8.95 -11.66
CA GLU A 218 38.88 7.73 -10.85
C GLU A 218 37.89 7.77 -9.69
N PHE A 219 37.27 6.63 -9.39
CA PHE A 219 36.23 6.51 -8.36
C PHE A 219 36.68 7.19 -7.06
N SER A 220 35.99 8.25 -6.65
CA SER A 220 36.30 9.11 -5.50
C SER A 220 36.24 8.33 -4.19
N SER A 221 37.36 7.74 -3.79
CA SER A 221 37.42 6.77 -2.72
C SER A 221 37.32 7.39 -1.32
N SER A 222 38.08 8.44 -1.02
CA SER A 222 38.08 9.09 0.30
C SER A 222 36.76 9.76 0.64
N ARG A 223 36.16 10.50 -0.30
CA ARG A 223 34.86 11.19 -0.11
C ARG A 223 33.74 10.19 0.20
N ILE A 224 33.60 9.15 -0.64
CA ILE A 224 32.45 8.24 -0.55
C ILE A 224 32.58 7.31 0.65
N ILE A 225 33.77 6.80 0.96
CA ILE A 225 33.94 6.00 2.18
C ILE A 225 33.73 6.85 3.45
N SER A 226 34.13 8.12 3.42
CA SER A 226 33.85 9.05 4.53
C SER A 226 32.35 9.27 4.70
N PHE A 227 31.59 9.40 3.61
CA PHE A 227 30.13 9.46 3.66
C PHE A 227 29.52 8.19 4.28
N GLU A 228 30.02 7.01 3.90
CA GLU A 228 29.60 5.74 4.51
C GLU A 228 29.89 5.68 6.01
N PHE A 229 31.02 6.23 6.46
CA PHE A 229 31.33 6.32 7.89
C PHE A 229 30.48 7.35 8.62
N LEU A 230 30.20 8.52 8.04
CA LEU A 230 29.23 9.47 8.61
C LEU A 230 27.84 8.83 8.74
N CYS A 231 27.47 8.01 7.77
CA CYS A 231 26.28 7.16 7.81
C CYS A 231 26.35 6.10 8.92
N LYS A 232 27.47 5.38 9.06
CA LYS A 232 27.70 4.36 10.09
C LYS A 232 27.56 4.93 11.50
N TYR A 233 28.12 6.13 11.71
CA TYR A 233 28.15 6.79 13.01
C TYR A 233 26.93 7.67 13.30
N ASN A 234 25.93 7.70 12.42
CA ASN A 234 24.73 8.52 12.56
C ASN A 234 25.05 9.99 12.87
N TYR A 235 25.97 10.60 12.12
CA TYR A 235 26.33 11.99 12.32
C TYR A 235 25.09 12.90 12.23
N ASP A 236 24.80 13.66 13.30
CA ASP A 236 23.59 14.48 13.41
C ASP A 236 23.45 15.52 12.28
N GLY A 237 24.57 16.07 11.80
CA GLY A 237 24.60 17.06 10.72
C GLY A 237 24.52 16.48 9.30
N LEU A 238 24.37 15.15 9.16
CA LEU A 238 24.46 14.46 7.86
C LEU A 238 23.38 14.93 6.88
N GLU A 239 22.16 15.19 7.34
CA GLU A 239 21.05 15.66 6.50
C GLU A 239 21.42 16.97 5.76
N ASN A 240 21.92 17.96 6.52
CA ASN A 240 22.33 19.24 5.94
C ASN A 240 23.59 19.11 5.10
N LEU A 241 24.51 18.25 5.51
CA LEU A 241 25.74 18.00 4.77
C LEU A 241 25.47 17.37 3.39
N ILE A 242 24.50 16.46 3.29
CA ILE A 242 24.02 15.90 2.01
C ILE A 242 23.47 17.01 1.12
N LYS A 243 22.58 17.84 1.68
CA LYS A 243 21.97 18.98 0.98
C LYS A 243 23.05 19.92 0.43
N GLU A 244 24.04 20.29 1.24
CA GLU A 244 25.16 21.13 0.80
C GLU A 244 25.98 20.52 -0.35
N GLN A 245 26.21 19.20 -0.33
CA GLN A 245 27.14 18.55 -1.25
C GLN A 245 26.51 18.10 -2.57
N ILE A 246 25.20 17.82 -2.62
CA ILE A 246 24.56 17.24 -3.81
C ILE A 246 24.71 18.12 -5.07
N TYR A 247 24.72 19.45 -4.92
CA TYR A 247 24.91 20.42 -6.01
C TYR A 247 26.34 20.41 -6.57
N ASN A 248 27.32 20.05 -5.74
CA ASN A 248 28.72 20.04 -6.11
C ASN A 248 29.18 18.64 -6.56
N GLU A 249 28.41 17.60 -6.28
CA GLU A 249 28.76 16.23 -6.67
C GLU A 249 28.78 16.10 -8.21
N PRO A 250 29.90 15.69 -8.82
CA PRO A 250 29.96 15.54 -10.28
C PRO A 250 29.42 14.21 -10.78
N ALA A 251 29.44 13.15 -9.98
CA ALA A 251 29.03 11.82 -10.44
C ALA A 251 27.55 11.54 -10.17
N ALA A 252 26.77 11.27 -11.23
CA ALA A 252 25.35 10.94 -11.14
C ALA A 252 25.04 9.78 -10.18
N VAL A 253 25.91 8.76 -10.12
CA VAL A 253 25.75 7.60 -9.23
C VAL A 253 25.82 7.97 -7.75
N TYR A 254 26.65 8.94 -7.37
CA TYR A 254 26.78 9.38 -5.98
C TYR A 254 25.69 10.38 -5.60
N LYS A 255 25.21 11.22 -6.54
CA LYS A 255 23.99 12.00 -6.34
C LYS A 255 22.82 11.10 -5.96
N ARG A 256 22.62 10.00 -6.72
CA ARG A 256 21.62 8.99 -6.38
C ARG A 256 21.82 8.44 -4.97
N TYR A 257 23.05 8.06 -4.62
CA TYR A 257 23.33 7.53 -3.29
C TYR A 257 23.00 8.51 -2.16
N PHE A 258 23.26 9.80 -2.36
CA PHE A 258 22.92 10.86 -1.41
C PHE A 258 21.39 11.04 -1.28
N ILE A 259 20.66 11.02 -2.39
CA ILE A 259 19.19 11.11 -2.42
C ILE A 259 18.57 9.90 -1.71
N ASP A 260 19.00 8.70 -2.07
CA ASP A 260 18.54 7.45 -1.46
C ASP A 260 18.80 7.48 0.05
N THR A 261 19.95 8.00 0.47
CA THR A 261 20.26 8.16 1.91
C THR A 261 19.36 9.19 2.57
N LEU A 262 19.12 10.34 1.93
CA LEU A 262 18.26 11.39 2.46
C LEU A 262 16.83 10.88 2.67
N PHE A 263 16.26 10.18 1.69
CA PHE A 263 14.93 9.58 1.80
C PHE A 263 14.88 8.42 2.80
N ASN A 264 15.81 7.47 2.70
CA ASN A 264 15.81 6.28 3.56
C ASN A 264 16.12 6.59 5.02
N ARG A 265 16.76 7.73 5.34
CA ARG A 265 17.04 8.13 6.73
C ARG A 265 16.06 9.19 7.22
N TYR A 266 15.80 10.21 6.41
CA TYR A 266 15.13 11.45 6.85
C TYR A 266 13.87 11.79 6.04
N GLY A 267 13.34 10.88 5.21
CA GLY A 267 12.23 11.13 4.27
C GLY A 267 11.04 11.88 4.87
N ASN A 268 11.07 13.21 4.77
CA ASN A 268 10.10 14.17 5.29
C ASN A 268 9.73 15.16 4.16
N PRO A 269 8.65 15.93 4.31
CA PRO A 269 8.21 16.86 3.26
C PRO A 269 9.28 17.88 2.85
N GLU A 270 10.07 18.38 3.78
CA GLU A 270 11.18 19.31 3.50
C GLU A 270 12.22 18.69 2.57
N ASN A 271 12.59 17.44 2.80
CA ASN A 271 13.56 16.70 2.01
C ASN A 271 13.05 16.39 0.61
N LEU A 272 11.78 15.99 0.49
CA LEU A 272 11.18 15.76 -0.83
C LEU A 272 11.14 17.08 -1.63
N ASN A 273 10.68 18.17 -1.01
CA ASN A 273 10.67 19.50 -1.64
C ASN A 273 12.07 19.96 -2.06
N TYR A 274 13.07 19.70 -1.22
CA TYR A 274 14.46 19.99 -1.56
C TYR A 274 14.94 19.23 -2.80
N ILE A 275 14.62 17.93 -2.91
CA ILE A 275 15.00 17.11 -4.06
C ILE A 275 14.21 17.48 -5.32
N VAL A 276 12.96 17.91 -5.22
CA VAL A 276 12.20 18.46 -6.36
C VAL A 276 12.86 19.74 -6.90
N ASN A 277 13.29 20.64 -6.02
CA ASN A 277 14.05 21.83 -6.43
C ASN A 277 15.39 21.47 -7.07
N PHE A 278 16.10 20.50 -6.49
CA PHE A 278 17.34 19.96 -7.07
C PHE A 278 17.11 19.36 -8.47
N TYR A 279 16.04 18.58 -8.66
CA TYR A 279 15.67 18.02 -9.97
C TYR A 279 15.49 19.08 -11.06
N ASN A 280 14.87 20.21 -10.70
CA ASN A 280 14.67 21.33 -11.61
C ASN A 280 15.98 22.06 -11.97
N TRP A 281 16.94 22.09 -11.03
CA TRP A 281 18.27 22.66 -11.25
C TRP A 281 19.22 21.73 -12.02
N GLU A 282 19.12 20.42 -11.80
CA GLU A 282 20.04 19.42 -12.38
C GLU A 282 19.97 19.39 -13.91
N THR A 283 21.14 19.32 -14.54
CA THR A 283 21.31 19.33 -16.00
C THR A 283 21.86 18.02 -16.56
N ASP A 284 22.54 17.21 -15.75
CA ASP A 284 23.03 15.90 -16.18
C ASP A 284 21.87 14.91 -16.40
N SER A 285 21.77 14.39 -17.62
CA SER A 285 20.64 13.53 -18.02
C SER A 285 20.53 12.23 -17.20
N LEU A 286 21.65 11.65 -16.79
CA LEU A 286 21.66 10.41 -16.02
C LEU A 286 21.24 10.70 -14.56
N ALA A 287 21.78 11.77 -13.98
CA ALA A 287 21.39 12.24 -12.65
C ALA A 287 19.89 12.57 -12.59
N LYS A 288 19.34 13.29 -13.58
CA LYS A 288 17.90 13.58 -13.63
C LYS A 288 17.06 12.31 -13.64
N ARG A 289 17.45 11.29 -14.41
CA ARG A 289 16.74 9.99 -14.44
C ARG A 289 16.79 9.27 -13.09
N PHE A 290 17.91 9.34 -12.37
CA PHE A 290 17.98 8.77 -11.03
C PHE A 290 17.12 9.55 -10.03
N VAL A 291 17.13 10.88 -10.10
CA VAL A 291 16.31 11.73 -9.24
C VAL A 291 14.83 11.49 -9.50
N SER A 292 14.39 11.47 -10.77
CA SER A 292 12.98 11.23 -11.11
C SER A 292 12.52 9.86 -10.61
N HIS A 293 13.33 8.82 -10.81
CA HIS A 293 13.03 7.48 -10.29
C HIS A 293 12.92 7.46 -8.76
N ALA A 294 13.81 8.16 -8.05
CA ALA A 294 13.76 8.26 -6.59
C ALA A 294 12.50 9.01 -6.12
N LEU A 295 12.09 10.08 -6.82
CA LEU A 295 10.86 10.82 -6.52
C LEU A 295 9.62 9.97 -6.75
N GLU A 296 9.51 9.28 -7.89
CA GLU A 296 8.36 8.43 -8.24
C GLU A 296 8.16 7.26 -7.26
N ASN A 297 9.26 6.67 -6.78
CA ASN A 297 9.23 5.50 -5.90
C ASN A 297 9.34 5.85 -4.41
N PHE A 298 9.36 7.15 -4.07
CA PHE A 298 9.41 7.57 -2.68
C PHE A 298 8.14 7.17 -1.94
N THR A 299 8.32 6.50 -0.80
CA THR A 299 7.24 6.20 0.14
C THR A 299 7.64 6.74 1.52
N PRO A 300 6.80 7.56 2.17
CA PRO A 300 7.15 8.09 3.47
C PRO A 300 7.24 6.98 4.53
N LYS A 301 8.15 7.15 5.48
CA LYS A 301 8.30 6.19 6.58
C LYS A 301 7.07 6.14 7.46
N GLU A 302 6.74 4.93 7.91
CA GLU A 302 5.77 4.74 8.97
C GLU A 302 6.15 5.52 10.23
N PHE A 303 5.12 5.84 11.00
CA PHE A 303 5.27 6.40 12.33
C PHE A 303 6.10 5.49 13.27
N PRO A 304 6.77 6.03 14.31
CA PRO A 304 7.36 5.21 15.37
C PRO A 304 6.32 4.32 16.07
N MET A 305 6.66 3.12 16.54
CA MET A 305 5.69 2.22 17.19
C MET A 305 5.07 2.78 18.48
N ASN A 306 5.76 3.70 19.17
CA ASN A 306 5.35 4.27 20.44
C ASN A 306 4.53 5.55 20.34
N ILE A 307 4.29 6.09 19.13
CA ILE A 307 3.44 7.25 18.96
C ILE A 307 1.97 6.87 19.16
N THR A 308 1.19 7.75 19.78
CA THR A 308 -0.26 7.53 19.99
C THR A 308 -1.08 7.99 18.77
N LEU A 309 -2.29 7.46 18.61
CA LEU A 309 -3.20 7.84 17.52
C LEU A 309 -3.50 9.36 17.46
N PRO A 310 -3.78 10.07 18.58
CA PRO A 310 -3.93 11.52 18.56
C PRO A 310 -2.67 12.26 18.05
N GLU A 311 -1.48 11.82 18.46
CA GLU A 311 -0.20 12.40 18.02
C GLU A 311 0.08 12.12 16.54
N MET A 312 -0.35 10.97 16.01
CA MET A 312 -0.30 10.68 14.58
C MET A 312 -1.20 11.63 13.79
N ILE A 313 -2.43 11.87 14.26
CA ILE A 313 -3.36 12.81 13.64
C ILE A 313 -2.79 14.24 13.66
N ASP A 314 -2.19 14.66 14.77
CA ASP A 314 -1.49 15.95 14.87
C ASP A 314 -0.32 16.05 13.89
N SER A 315 0.46 14.98 13.76
CA SER A 315 1.57 14.92 12.81
C SER A 315 1.09 15.01 11.36
N LEU A 316 0.02 14.29 11.01
CA LEU A 316 -0.61 14.40 9.69
C LEU A 316 -1.12 15.82 9.45
N LYS A 317 -1.70 16.47 10.45
CA LYS A 317 -2.14 17.87 10.35
C LYS A 317 -0.98 18.84 10.06
N ILE A 318 0.15 18.65 10.74
CA ILE A 318 1.38 19.41 10.48
C ILE A 318 1.84 19.18 9.03
N ILE A 319 1.84 17.93 8.57
CA ILE A 319 2.19 17.56 7.21
C ILE A 319 1.25 18.24 6.21
N THR A 320 -0.08 18.18 6.39
CA THR A 320 -1.07 18.87 5.54
C THR A 320 -0.80 20.37 5.40
N ASN A 321 -0.37 21.03 6.48
CA ASN A 321 -0.07 22.46 6.43
C ASN A 321 1.27 22.73 5.71
N LYS A 322 2.26 21.84 5.85
CA LYS A 322 3.53 21.93 5.10
C LYS A 322 3.33 21.70 3.61
N THR A 323 2.51 20.72 3.21
CA THR A 323 2.22 20.46 1.79
C THR A 323 1.55 21.66 1.13
N PHE A 324 0.67 22.38 1.85
CA PHE A 324 0.13 23.66 1.39
C PHE A 324 1.21 24.74 1.25
N ALA A 325 2.11 24.87 2.24
CA ALA A 325 3.20 25.84 2.18
C ALA A 325 4.17 25.60 1.00
N PHE A 326 4.32 24.35 0.57
CA PHE A 326 5.08 23.96 -0.63
C PHE A 326 4.27 24.02 -1.93
N GLN A 327 3.02 24.50 -1.88
CA GLN A 327 2.12 24.59 -3.03
C GLN A 327 1.79 23.23 -3.67
N TRP A 328 1.82 22.16 -2.89
CA TRP A 328 1.45 20.81 -3.34
C TRP A 328 -0.06 20.52 -3.23
N ILE A 329 -0.77 21.37 -2.49
CA ILE A 329 -2.22 21.39 -2.40
C ILE A 329 -2.70 22.83 -2.36
N ASP A 330 -3.94 23.08 -2.76
CA ASP A 330 -4.57 24.39 -2.65
C ASP A 330 -5.17 24.66 -1.25
N SER A 331 -5.66 25.89 -1.04
CA SER A 331 -6.18 26.32 0.25
C SER A 331 -7.51 25.66 0.63
N THR A 332 -8.37 25.36 -0.34
CA THR A 332 -9.68 24.73 -0.15
C THR A 332 -9.47 23.29 0.29
N THR A 333 -8.68 22.52 -0.46
CA THR A 333 -8.31 21.14 -0.11
C THR A 333 -7.67 21.08 1.27
N LYS A 334 -6.69 21.94 1.55
CA LYS A 334 -6.06 22.04 2.87
C LYS A 334 -7.09 22.24 3.99
N ASN A 335 -8.09 23.09 3.81
CA ASN A 335 -9.09 23.37 4.85
C ASN A 335 -10.03 22.18 5.09
N LEU A 336 -10.49 21.50 4.03
CA LEU A 336 -11.31 20.29 4.13
C LEU A 336 -10.56 19.14 4.82
N LEU A 337 -9.30 18.94 4.44
CA LEU A 337 -8.42 17.95 5.06
C LEU A 337 -8.22 18.22 6.56
N ASN A 338 -7.91 19.47 6.94
CA ASN A 338 -7.79 19.84 8.36
C ASN A 338 -9.10 19.63 9.14
N TYR A 339 -10.26 19.94 8.53
CA TYR A 339 -11.56 19.68 9.14
C TYR A 339 -11.76 18.20 9.46
N ASN A 340 -11.41 17.30 8.53
CA ASN A 340 -11.51 15.85 8.76
C ASN A 340 -10.58 15.40 9.90
N LEU A 341 -9.35 15.91 9.95
CA LEU A 341 -8.40 15.57 11.02
C LEU A 341 -8.87 16.06 12.40
N ASP A 342 -9.43 17.27 12.49
CA ASP A 342 -9.95 17.82 13.74
C ASP A 342 -11.12 17.01 14.30
N ASN A 343 -12.01 16.56 13.41
CA ASN A 343 -13.11 15.67 13.77
C ASN A 343 -12.58 14.27 14.16
N ALA A 344 -11.67 13.69 13.37
CA ALA A 344 -11.06 12.40 13.67
C ALA A 344 -10.37 12.39 15.06
N LYS A 345 -9.63 13.46 15.38
CA LYS A 345 -8.97 13.63 16.68
C LYS A 345 -9.99 13.70 17.81
N THR A 346 -11.05 14.48 17.63
CA THR A 346 -12.14 14.58 18.60
C THR A 346 -12.78 13.22 18.86
N LYS A 347 -12.98 12.39 17.83
CA LYS A 347 -13.56 11.04 17.97
C LYS A 347 -12.64 10.09 18.72
N ILE A 348 -11.36 10.03 18.36
CA ILE A 348 -10.43 9.10 19.04
C ILE A 348 -10.18 9.47 20.51
N LEU A 349 -10.17 10.77 20.84
CA LEU A 349 -10.09 11.22 22.24
C LEU A 349 -11.31 10.81 23.08
N ASN A 350 -12.46 10.63 22.43
CA ASN A 350 -13.69 10.09 23.03
C ASN A 350 -13.79 8.56 22.91
N SER A 351 -12.70 7.86 22.60
CA SER A 351 -12.64 6.40 22.41
C SER A 351 -13.56 5.86 21.29
N ASP A 352 -13.89 6.69 20.30
CA ASP A 352 -14.70 6.33 19.14
C ASP A 352 -13.81 6.07 17.91
N SER A 353 -13.25 4.86 17.83
CA SER A 353 -12.34 4.48 16.74
C SER A 353 -13.04 4.33 15.39
N ILE A 354 -14.35 4.03 15.37
CA ILE A 354 -15.13 3.85 14.14
C ILE A 354 -15.34 5.19 13.44
N PHE A 355 -15.85 6.20 14.14
CA PHE A 355 -16.01 7.52 13.52
C PHE A 355 -14.66 8.18 13.26
N CYS A 356 -13.63 7.90 14.07
CA CYS A 356 -12.26 8.30 13.73
C CYS A 356 -11.86 7.73 12.36
N ALA A 357 -12.01 6.42 12.14
CA ALA A 357 -11.71 5.77 10.86
C ALA A 357 -12.48 6.42 9.70
N ASN A 358 -13.78 6.70 9.88
CA ASN A 358 -14.59 7.34 8.85
C ASN A 358 -14.07 8.72 8.42
N TYR A 359 -13.63 9.55 9.36
CA TYR A 359 -13.05 10.86 9.03
C TYR A 359 -11.67 10.75 8.39
N ILE A 360 -10.83 9.81 8.85
CA ILE A 360 -9.53 9.56 8.22
C ILE A 360 -9.71 8.98 6.81
N LYS A 361 -10.75 8.17 6.59
CA LYS A 361 -11.07 7.63 5.27
C LYS A 361 -11.58 8.71 4.31
N GLN A 362 -12.47 9.59 4.77
CA GLN A 362 -12.89 10.77 4.00
C GLN A 362 -11.72 11.69 3.65
N TYR A 363 -10.78 11.88 4.59
CA TYR A 363 -9.53 12.59 4.31
C TYR A 363 -8.76 11.92 3.17
N GLN A 364 -8.54 10.60 3.26
CA GLN A 364 -7.75 9.85 2.30
C GLN A 364 -8.42 9.81 0.92
N ASP A 365 -9.74 9.63 0.87
CA ASP A 365 -10.52 9.57 -0.37
C ASP A 365 -10.52 10.93 -1.08
N LEU A 366 -10.61 12.04 -0.33
CA LEU A 366 -10.46 13.39 -0.89
C LEU A 366 -9.06 13.57 -1.52
N VAL A 367 -7.99 13.23 -0.79
CA VAL A 367 -6.61 13.30 -1.32
C VAL A 367 -6.48 12.52 -2.61
N ASN A 368 -7.04 11.31 -2.67
CA ASN A 368 -6.93 10.45 -3.84
C ASN A 368 -7.79 10.93 -5.01
N PHE A 369 -8.98 11.47 -4.73
CA PHE A 369 -9.86 12.05 -5.74
C PHE A 369 -9.19 13.25 -6.43
N GLU A 370 -8.72 14.22 -5.66
CA GLU A 370 -8.08 15.44 -6.20
C GLU A 370 -6.77 15.15 -6.94
N PHE A 371 -6.01 14.12 -6.51
CA PHE A 371 -4.82 13.68 -7.24
C PHE A 371 -5.15 13.00 -8.59
N GLN A 372 -6.29 12.31 -8.67
CA GLN A 372 -6.72 11.59 -9.87
C GLN A 372 -7.54 12.45 -10.85
N ASP A 373 -7.95 13.67 -10.47
CA ASP A 373 -8.69 14.56 -11.36
C ASP A 373 -7.81 15.11 -12.50
N THR A 374 -7.68 14.32 -13.56
CA THR A 374 -6.95 14.68 -14.78
C THR A 374 -7.60 15.81 -15.58
N LEU A 375 -8.88 16.12 -15.33
CA LEU A 375 -9.61 17.17 -16.04
C LEU A 375 -9.43 18.53 -15.36
N ASN A 376 -9.14 18.53 -14.04
CA ASN A 376 -8.84 19.69 -13.21
C ASN A 376 -9.78 20.88 -13.51
N THR A 377 -11.08 20.58 -13.47
CA THR A 377 -12.13 21.54 -13.88
C THR A 377 -12.44 22.57 -12.82
N THR A 378 -11.86 22.40 -11.62
CA THR A 378 -11.95 23.29 -10.47
C THR A 378 -10.52 23.65 -10.00
N PRO A 379 -10.31 24.69 -9.18
CA PRO A 379 -8.96 25.08 -8.76
C PRO A 379 -8.34 24.19 -7.68
N GLU A 380 -9.07 23.20 -7.17
CA GLU A 380 -8.60 22.21 -6.21
C GLU A 380 -7.59 21.24 -6.84
N PHE A 381 -6.52 20.92 -6.12
CA PHE A 381 -5.55 19.94 -6.62
C PHE A 381 -4.73 19.30 -5.50
N VAL A 382 -4.16 18.14 -5.81
CA VAL A 382 -3.10 17.50 -5.04
C VAL A 382 -2.00 17.06 -6.02
N THR A 383 -0.75 17.48 -5.81
CA THR A 383 0.39 17.00 -6.62
C THR A 383 0.83 15.60 -6.19
N LEU A 384 1.70 14.94 -6.98
CA LEU A 384 2.27 13.65 -6.62
C LEU A 384 2.98 13.69 -5.26
N GLU A 385 3.76 14.74 -5.00
CA GLU A 385 4.50 14.94 -3.75
C GLU A 385 3.54 15.10 -2.55
N GLY A 386 2.47 15.88 -2.74
CA GLY A 386 1.40 16.01 -1.75
C GLY A 386 0.73 14.67 -1.47
N TRP A 387 0.32 13.97 -2.53
CA TRP A 387 -0.35 12.67 -2.43
C TRP A 387 0.50 11.64 -1.67
N GLN A 388 1.80 11.53 -1.97
CA GLN A 388 2.72 10.60 -1.30
C GLN A 388 2.70 10.75 0.22
N PHE A 389 2.70 11.97 0.75
CA PHE A 389 2.62 12.16 2.20
C PHE A 389 1.20 12.00 2.73
N LEU A 390 0.23 12.69 2.14
CA LEU A 390 -1.11 12.79 2.71
C LEU A 390 -1.82 11.44 2.69
N TYR A 391 -1.67 10.65 1.61
CA TYR A 391 -2.30 9.35 1.47
C TYR A 391 -1.73 8.30 2.43
N TYR A 392 -0.40 8.10 2.41
CA TYR A 392 0.25 7.06 3.21
C TYR A 392 0.17 7.33 4.70
N TYR A 393 0.34 8.58 5.15
CA TYR A 393 0.18 8.89 6.57
C TYR A 393 -1.26 8.71 7.06
N ALA A 394 -2.28 8.95 6.23
CA ALA A 394 -3.65 8.60 6.55
C ALA A 394 -3.82 7.07 6.63
N GLN A 395 -3.23 6.32 5.70
CA GLN A 395 -3.24 4.85 5.72
C GLN A 395 -2.61 4.29 7.00
N TYR A 396 -1.44 4.81 7.40
CA TYR A 396 -0.77 4.38 8.64
C TYR A 396 -1.61 4.65 9.89
N ILE A 397 -2.45 5.70 9.89
CA ILE A 397 -3.43 5.92 10.96
C ILE A 397 -4.52 4.85 10.92
N LEU A 398 -5.09 4.58 9.74
CA LEU A 398 -6.12 3.54 9.56
C LEU A 398 -5.62 2.16 10.01
N ASP A 399 -4.39 1.79 9.65
CA ASP A 399 -3.78 0.50 9.99
C ASP A 399 -3.51 0.34 11.50
N ARG A 400 -3.40 1.45 12.24
CA ARG A 400 -3.17 1.46 13.70
C ARG A 400 -4.41 1.71 14.52
N LEU A 401 -5.51 2.13 13.90
CA LEU A 401 -6.77 2.16 14.62
C LEU A 401 -7.05 0.74 15.08
N PRO A 402 -7.41 0.54 16.36
CA PRO A 402 -7.74 -0.79 16.84
C PRO A 402 -8.81 -1.35 15.91
N GLU A 403 -8.57 -2.56 15.38
CA GLU A 403 -9.65 -3.32 14.74
C GLU A 403 -10.86 -3.22 15.66
N PRO A 404 -12.06 -2.90 15.13
CA PRO A 404 -13.22 -2.70 15.96
C PRO A 404 -13.28 -3.86 16.94
N GLN A 405 -13.21 -3.54 18.24
CA GLN A 405 -13.35 -4.53 19.31
C GLN A 405 -14.44 -5.50 18.86
N ALA A 406 -14.19 -6.81 18.97
CA ALA A 406 -15.21 -7.85 18.83
C ALA A 406 -16.29 -7.56 19.88
N ASN A 407 -17.13 -6.60 19.51
CA ASN A 407 -18.14 -6.00 20.31
C ASN A 407 -19.36 -6.92 20.15
N PRO A 408 -20.29 -6.86 21.08
CA PRO A 408 -21.62 -7.45 21.05
C PRO A 408 -22.51 -7.21 19.79
N ASN A 409 -22.00 -7.33 18.57
CA ASN A 409 -22.57 -6.67 17.41
C ASN A 409 -23.30 -7.63 16.48
N LEU A 410 -24.37 -7.12 15.90
CA LEU A 410 -25.17 -7.78 14.88
C LEU A 410 -25.02 -7.02 13.57
N LEU A 411 -24.47 -7.67 12.56
CA LEU A 411 -24.42 -7.15 11.20
C LEU A 411 -25.78 -7.38 10.53
N VAL A 412 -26.35 -6.34 9.92
CA VAL A 412 -27.63 -6.42 9.22
C VAL A 412 -27.43 -5.99 7.78
N ASN A 413 -27.96 -6.77 6.84
CA ASN A 413 -27.94 -6.41 5.42
C ASN A 413 -29.29 -6.70 4.75
N LEU A 414 -29.47 -6.13 3.56
CA LEU A 414 -30.63 -6.34 2.70
C LEU A 414 -30.17 -6.96 1.37
N LYS A 415 -30.81 -8.06 0.98
CA LYS A 415 -30.59 -8.71 -0.32
C LYS A 415 -31.87 -8.72 -1.14
N ASN A 416 -31.71 -8.66 -2.46
CA ASN A 416 -32.80 -8.88 -3.38
C ASN A 416 -33.17 -10.37 -3.48
N SER A 417 -34.24 -10.67 -4.22
CA SER A 417 -34.70 -12.04 -4.49
C SER A 417 -33.68 -12.95 -5.19
N PHE A 418 -32.61 -12.39 -5.76
CA PHE A 418 -31.49 -13.11 -6.37
C PHE A 418 -30.28 -13.30 -5.42
N GLY A 419 -30.38 -12.84 -4.17
CA GLY A 419 -29.29 -12.90 -3.18
C GLY A 419 -28.22 -11.83 -3.34
N VAL A 420 -28.44 -10.82 -4.18
CA VAL A 420 -27.53 -9.67 -4.36
C VAL A 420 -27.83 -8.62 -3.31
N GLN A 421 -26.79 -8.07 -2.67
CA GLN A 421 -26.95 -6.97 -1.71
C GLN A 421 -27.49 -5.72 -2.41
N ILE A 422 -28.50 -5.09 -1.81
CA ILE A 422 -29.10 -3.85 -2.31
C ILE A 422 -29.12 -2.80 -1.18
N PRO A 423 -29.08 -1.50 -1.52
CA PRO A 423 -29.11 -0.45 -0.50
C PRO A 423 -30.45 -0.48 0.26
N ALA A 424 -30.37 -0.46 1.59
CA ALA A 424 -31.51 -0.19 2.45
C ALA A 424 -31.57 1.30 2.82
N GLY A 425 -32.77 1.78 3.16
CA GLY A 425 -32.95 3.16 3.61
C GLY A 425 -32.40 3.40 5.02
N ASN A 426 -32.75 2.52 5.95
CA ASN A 426 -32.28 2.55 7.34
C ASN A 426 -32.50 1.18 8.02
N VAL A 427 -31.79 0.91 9.11
CA VAL A 427 -32.08 -0.15 10.07
C VAL A 427 -32.20 0.46 11.46
N THR A 428 -33.29 0.17 12.15
CA THR A 428 -33.42 0.47 13.59
C THR A 428 -33.47 -0.81 14.40
N TYR A 429 -33.14 -0.72 15.69
CA TYR A 429 -33.22 -1.83 16.62
C TYR A 429 -33.87 -1.39 17.94
N TYR A 430 -34.46 -2.36 18.62
CA TYR A 430 -35.19 -2.19 19.88
C TYR A 430 -34.72 -3.21 20.90
N GLU A 431 -34.28 -2.70 22.05
CA GLU A 431 -33.74 -3.49 23.17
C GLU A 431 -34.67 -3.53 24.38
N SER A 432 -35.42 -2.45 24.62
CA SER A 432 -36.32 -2.31 25.77
C SER A 432 -37.31 -1.15 25.61
N ALA A 433 -38.40 -1.17 26.37
CA ALA A 433 -39.41 -0.11 26.36
C ALA A 433 -38.91 1.23 26.86
N THR A 434 -37.91 1.24 27.75
CA THR A 434 -37.33 2.47 28.29
C THR A 434 -36.41 3.17 27.29
N SER A 435 -35.78 2.43 26.37
CA SER A 435 -34.83 2.98 25.40
C SER A 435 -35.45 3.31 24.04
N GLY A 436 -36.65 2.82 23.75
CA GLY A 436 -37.29 2.99 22.44
C GLY A 436 -36.51 2.35 21.29
N TRP A 437 -36.84 2.75 20.07
CA TRP A 437 -36.12 2.38 18.85
C TRP A 437 -34.86 3.25 18.68
N LYS A 438 -33.75 2.63 18.29
CA LYS A 438 -32.47 3.27 18.03
C LYS A 438 -32.03 3.01 16.59
N ASP A 439 -31.31 3.95 15.99
CA ASP A 439 -30.68 3.73 14.68
C ASP A 439 -29.46 2.82 14.80
N ALA A 440 -29.35 1.85 13.88
CA ALA A 440 -28.12 1.09 13.69
C ALA A 440 -27.07 1.94 12.97
N VAL A 441 -25.79 1.61 13.15
CA VAL A 441 -24.69 2.30 12.49
C VAL A 441 -24.68 1.91 11.01
N ASN A 442 -24.82 2.87 10.10
CA ASN A 442 -24.63 2.63 8.67
C ASN A 442 -23.12 2.52 8.36
N ASN A 443 -22.68 1.39 7.81
CA ASN A 443 -21.27 1.12 7.53
C ASN A 443 -20.77 1.68 6.19
N GLY A 444 -21.65 2.29 5.38
CA GLY A 444 -21.29 2.89 4.08
C GLY A 444 -21.14 1.89 2.93
N ASP A 445 -21.22 0.59 3.19
CA ASP A 445 -21.09 -0.49 2.20
C ASP A 445 -22.43 -1.21 1.90
N GLY A 446 -23.54 -0.69 2.42
CA GLY A 446 -24.87 -1.31 2.35
C GLY A 446 -25.20 -2.24 3.51
N THR A 447 -24.32 -2.34 4.51
CA THR A 447 -24.58 -3.04 5.77
C THR A 447 -24.77 -2.07 6.94
N PHE A 448 -25.43 -2.56 8.00
CA PHE A 448 -25.69 -1.82 9.23
C PHE A 448 -25.22 -2.61 10.44
N THR A 449 -24.60 -1.94 11.41
CA THR A 449 -24.14 -2.56 12.65
C THR A 449 -25.06 -2.16 13.80
N VAL A 450 -25.73 -3.14 14.39
CA VAL A 450 -26.42 -2.97 15.67
C VAL A 450 -25.41 -3.21 16.79
N ILE A 451 -25.24 -2.19 17.65
CA ILE A 451 -24.36 -2.23 18.82
C ILE A 451 -25.22 -2.43 20.07
N THR A 452 -25.17 -3.61 20.68
CA THR A 452 -26.06 -3.97 21.79
C THR A 452 -25.42 -4.96 22.76
N THR A 453 -25.51 -4.75 24.07
CA THR A 453 -25.07 -5.76 25.06
C THR A 453 -26.11 -6.86 25.31
N LYS A 454 -27.27 -6.81 24.65
CA LYS A 454 -28.32 -7.83 24.78
C LYS A 454 -28.00 -9.05 23.93
N SER A 455 -28.35 -10.24 24.42
CA SER A 455 -28.22 -11.49 23.65
C SER A 455 -29.14 -11.54 22.43
N THR A 456 -30.29 -10.86 22.49
CA THR A 456 -31.25 -10.76 21.39
C THR A 456 -31.85 -9.36 21.32
N VAL A 457 -32.19 -8.91 20.12
CA VAL A 457 -32.86 -7.63 19.86
C VAL A 457 -34.00 -7.80 18.86
N SER A 458 -34.92 -6.83 18.79
CA SER A 458 -35.77 -6.68 17.61
C SER A 458 -35.12 -5.71 16.63
N ILE A 459 -35.17 -6.00 15.35
CA ILE A 459 -34.62 -5.14 14.29
C ILE A 459 -35.71 -4.79 13.28
N ARG A 460 -35.63 -3.60 12.70
CA ARG A 460 -36.56 -3.10 11.70
C ARG A 460 -35.79 -2.56 10.51
N MET A 461 -36.07 -3.12 9.35
CA MET A 461 -35.51 -2.73 8.06
C MET A 461 -36.45 -1.77 7.35
N PHE A 462 -35.92 -0.69 6.77
CA PHE A 462 -36.66 0.25 5.95
C PHE A 462 -36.19 0.17 4.49
N TYR A 463 -37.13 -0.06 3.57
CA TYR A 463 -36.86 -0.14 2.14
C TYR A 463 -38.13 0.19 1.35
N GLU A 464 -37.98 0.95 0.25
CA GLU A 464 -39.11 1.36 -0.61
C GLU A 464 -40.29 1.95 0.20
N PHE A 465 -39.96 2.86 1.14
CA PHE A 465 -40.90 3.53 2.06
C PHE A 465 -41.69 2.62 3.01
N ALA A 466 -41.44 1.31 2.98
CA ALA A 466 -42.04 0.35 3.89
C ALA A 466 -41.03 -0.07 4.97
N ASN A 467 -41.52 -0.80 5.97
CA ASN A 467 -40.66 -1.40 6.96
C ASN A 467 -41.09 -2.83 7.33
N GLN A 468 -40.10 -3.65 7.64
CA GLN A 468 -40.28 -5.01 8.14
C GLN A 468 -39.58 -5.14 9.48
N THR A 469 -40.33 -5.57 10.50
CA THR A 469 -39.77 -5.81 11.85
C THR A 469 -39.63 -7.30 12.09
N VAL A 470 -38.49 -7.70 12.66
CA VAL A 470 -38.20 -9.08 13.09
C VAL A 470 -37.79 -9.05 14.55
N HIS A 471 -38.32 -9.97 15.34
CA HIS A 471 -38.12 -10.04 16.79
C HIS A 471 -37.14 -11.15 17.16
N ASN A 472 -36.54 -11.03 18.35
CA ASN A 472 -35.68 -12.04 18.96
C ASN A 472 -34.47 -12.44 18.08
N VAL A 473 -33.93 -11.49 17.32
CA VAL A 473 -32.74 -11.72 16.50
C VAL A 473 -31.53 -11.86 17.42
N PRO A 474 -30.80 -12.99 17.39
CA PRO A 474 -29.59 -13.14 18.19
C PRO A 474 -28.56 -12.10 17.78
N ALA A 475 -28.06 -11.36 18.76
CA ALA A 475 -26.93 -10.45 18.57
C ALA A 475 -25.61 -11.18 18.88
N GLN A 476 -24.51 -10.43 19.02
CA GLN A 476 -23.19 -10.96 19.36
C GLN A 476 -22.57 -11.81 18.23
N ASN A 477 -21.76 -11.20 17.36
CA ASN A 477 -21.07 -11.88 16.24
C ASN A 477 -22.02 -12.63 15.29
N ASN A 478 -23.19 -12.05 15.04
CA ASN A 478 -24.17 -12.64 14.15
C ASN A 478 -24.45 -11.72 12.96
N THR A 479 -25.01 -12.31 11.90
CA THR A 479 -25.50 -11.59 10.73
C THR A 479 -26.97 -11.91 10.51
N TYR A 480 -27.80 -10.89 10.36
CA TYR A 480 -29.18 -11.04 9.94
C TYR A 480 -29.39 -10.43 8.54
N THR A 481 -29.93 -11.24 7.64
CA THR A 481 -30.22 -10.83 6.27
C THR A 481 -31.72 -10.68 6.07
N PHE A 482 -32.16 -9.46 5.76
CA PHE A 482 -33.46 -9.25 5.15
C PHE A 482 -33.39 -9.60 3.67
N THR A 483 -34.45 -10.22 3.14
CA THR A 483 -34.54 -10.57 1.72
C THR A 483 -35.85 -10.03 1.17
N THR A 484 -35.80 -9.22 0.11
CA THR A 484 -37.00 -8.79 -0.62
C THR A 484 -37.54 -9.91 -1.49
N VAL A 485 -38.78 -9.76 -1.94
CA VAL A 485 -39.38 -10.62 -2.97
C VAL A 485 -39.60 -9.81 -4.24
N ASN A 486 -39.35 -10.44 -5.39
CA ASN A 486 -39.72 -9.87 -6.68
C ASN A 486 -41.25 -9.96 -6.84
N THR A 487 -41.95 -8.89 -6.52
CA THR A 487 -43.41 -8.83 -6.56
C THR A 487 -43.87 -8.68 -8.00
N ALA A 488 -44.78 -9.55 -8.44
CA ALA A 488 -45.37 -9.49 -9.77
C ALA A 488 -46.83 -9.01 -9.67
N VAL A 489 -47.13 -7.81 -10.18
CA VAL A 489 -48.51 -7.33 -10.28
C VAL A 489 -49.02 -7.56 -11.70
N GLN A 490 -50.05 -8.40 -11.82
CA GLN A 490 -50.59 -8.88 -13.09
C GLN A 490 -51.95 -8.23 -13.40
N LEU A 491 -52.13 -7.77 -14.64
CA LEU A 491 -53.41 -7.40 -15.23
C LEU A 491 -53.83 -8.46 -16.25
N LYS A 492 -54.96 -9.12 -15.98
CA LYS A 492 -55.54 -10.16 -16.82
C LYS A 492 -56.89 -9.74 -17.38
N ASN A 493 -57.18 -10.19 -18.60
CA ASN A 493 -58.51 -10.04 -19.19
C ASN A 493 -59.52 -11.01 -18.54
N SER A 494 -60.79 -10.87 -18.90
CA SER A 494 -61.87 -11.74 -18.40
C SER A 494 -61.70 -13.24 -18.71
N SER A 495 -60.87 -13.59 -19.69
CA SER A 495 -60.52 -14.97 -20.05
C SER A 495 -59.30 -15.51 -19.29
N GLY A 496 -58.70 -14.72 -18.39
CA GLY A 496 -57.52 -15.09 -17.60
C GLY A 496 -56.18 -14.90 -18.29
N ASN A 497 -56.15 -14.31 -19.49
CA ASN A 497 -54.92 -14.03 -20.23
C ASN A 497 -54.31 -12.70 -19.79
N LEU A 498 -52.97 -12.60 -19.76
CA LEU A 498 -52.27 -11.34 -19.53
C LEU A 498 -52.59 -10.33 -20.64
N MET A 499 -52.75 -9.06 -20.28
CA MET A 499 -53.12 -7.99 -21.22
C MET A 499 -51.89 -7.25 -21.76
N PRO A 500 -51.45 -7.47 -23.02
CA PRO A 500 -50.28 -6.80 -23.57
C PRO A 500 -50.59 -5.39 -24.12
N ALA A 501 -49.63 -4.48 -23.98
CA ALA A 501 -49.55 -3.28 -24.83
C ALA A 501 -49.16 -3.71 -26.26
N PRO A 502 -49.64 -3.08 -27.35
CA PRO A 502 -50.31 -1.77 -27.45
C PRO A 502 -51.83 -1.85 -27.73
N SER A 503 -52.47 -3.00 -27.55
CA SER A 503 -53.90 -3.19 -27.90
C SER A 503 -54.89 -2.71 -26.83
N GLY A 504 -54.41 -2.21 -25.70
CA GLY A 504 -55.18 -1.51 -24.66
C GLY A 504 -54.29 -0.60 -23.83
N ASP A 505 -54.89 0.31 -23.05
CA ASP A 505 -54.16 1.18 -22.13
C ASP A 505 -53.30 0.34 -21.16
N GLN A 506 -52.04 0.72 -20.95
CA GLN A 506 -51.19 0.06 -19.95
C GLN A 506 -51.80 0.23 -18.55
N GLY A 507 -51.95 -0.87 -17.81
CA GLY A 507 -52.35 -0.81 -16.41
C GLY A 507 -51.26 -0.10 -15.59
N THR A 508 -51.62 0.92 -14.82
CA THR A 508 -50.71 1.61 -13.89
C THR A 508 -50.90 1.04 -12.49
N VAL A 509 -49.80 0.82 -11.79
CA VAL A 509 -49.78 0.14 -10.49
C VAL A 509 -49.20 1.07 -9.43
N GLN A 510 -49.87 1.09 -8.27
CA GLN A 510 -49.39 1.73 -7.06
C GLN A 510 -49.42 0.74 -5.89
N TYR A 511 -48.64 1.00 -4.85
CA TYR A 511 -48.70 0.28 -3.58
C TYR A 511 -48.70 1.27 -2.42
N TYR A 512 -49.33 0.91 -1.31
CA TYR A 512 -49.43 1.79 -0.14
C TYR A 512 -48.29 1.52 0.85
N ALA A 513 -47.47 2.54 1.10
CA ALA A 513 -46.38 2.55 2.09
C ALA A 513 -46.29 3.97 2.67
N ASP A 514 -47.05 4.20 3.75
CA ASP A 514 -47.46 5.50 4.35
C ASP A 514 -48.24 6.44 3.42
N ALA A 515 -47.98 6.37 2.12
CA ALA A 515 -48.70 7.02 1.04
C ALA A 515 -48.77 6.07 -0.16
N TRP A 516 -49.61 6.41 -1.14
CA TRP A 516 -49.61 5.70 -2.43
C TRP A 516 -48.31 5.97 -3.18
N ARG A 517 -47.50 4.94 -3.37
CA ARG A 517 -46.23 4.94 -4.09
C ARG A 517 -46.40 4.35 -5.48
N THR A 518 -45.66 4.87 -6.45
CA THR A 518 -45.64 4.33 -7.81
C THR A 518 -44.95 2.96 -7.82
N PHE A 519 -45.67 1.93 -8.26
CA PHE A 519 -45.09 0.61 -8.51
C PHE A 519 -44.50 0.54 -9.94
N GLY A 520 -45.23 1.06 -10.92
CA GLY A 520 -44.84 1.10 -12.33
C GLY A 520 -46.05 0.93 -13.25
N THR A 521 -45.79 0.64 -14.52
CA THR A 521 -46.81 0.25 -15.50
C THR A 521 -46.60 -1.18 -15.96
N THR A 522 -47.69 -1.87 -16.31
CA THR A 522 -47.61 -3.23 -16.83
C THR A 522 -47.01 -3.26 -18.24
N THR A 523 -46.11 -4.20 -18.48
CA THR A 523 -45.59 -4.56 -19.80
C THR A 523 -45.94 -6.02 -20.05
N ASN A 524 -46.64 -6.33 -21.15
CA ASN A 524 -47.22 -7.66 -21.39
C ASN A 524 -48.08 -8.17 -20.21
N GLY A 525 -48.83 -7.26 -19.60
CA GLY A 525 -49.75 -7.56 -18.50
C GLY A 525 -49.10 -7.76 -17.13
N VAL A 526 -47.79 -7.53 -16.97
CA VAL A 526 -47.11 -7.68 -15.67
C VAL A 526 -46.20 -6.49 -15.36
N ALA A 527 -46.15 -6.08 -14.10
CA ALA A 527 -45.14 -5.17 -13.55
C ALA A 527 -44.37 -5.88 -12.43
N TYR A 528 -43.07 -5.61 -12.30
CA TYR A 528 -42.20 -6.21 -11.29
C TYR A 528 -41.55 -5.16 -10.39
N LYS A 529 -41.39 -5.47 -9.10
CA LYS A 529 -40.63 -4.65 -8.14
C LYS A 529 -40.18 -5.48 -6.95
N GLU A 530 -38.93 -5.28 -6.52
CA GLU A 530 -38.44 -5.79 -5.24
C GLU A 530 -39.10 -5.03 -4.09
N LEU A 531 -39.75 -5.75 -3.16
CA LEU A 531 -40.39 -5.18 -1.98
C LEU A 531 -40.09 -6.05 -0.75
N LEU A 532 -40.15 -5.46 0.44
CA LEU A 532 -40.07 -6.23 1.69
C LEU A 532 -41.24 -7.22 1.76
N PRO A 533 -41.04 -8.47 2.18
CA PRO A 533 -42.11 -9.48 2.23
C PRO A 533 -43.08 -9.20 3.39
N ILE A 534 -44.00 -8.27 3.20
CA ILE A 534 -45.04 -7.88 4.16
C ILE A 534 -46.40 -7.75 3.46
N ASN A 535 -47.45 -7.41 4.22
CA ASN A 535 -48.75 -7.11 3.67
C ASN A 535 -48.87 -5.67 3.15
N TYR A 536 -49.25 -5.54 1.87
CA TYR A 536 -49.46 -4.25 1.19
C TYR A 536 -50.89 -4.12 0.66
N SER A 537 -51.32 -2.87 0.46
CA SER A 537 -52.44 -2.56 -0.43
C SER A 537 -51.90 -2.14 -1.79
N PHE A 538 -52.30 -2.82 -2.84
CA PHE A 538 -51.98 -2.49 -4.23
C PHE A 538 -53.18 -1.84 -4.90
N ARG A 539 -52.93 -0.90 -5.81
CA ARG A 539 -53.94 -0.28 -6.66
C ARG A 539 -53.57 -0.48 -8.12
N MET A 540 -54.47 -1.09 -8.87
CA MET A 540 -54.41 -1.15 -10.33
C MET A 540 -55.33 -0.08 -10.90
N THR A 541 -54.82 0.75 -11.80
CA THR A 541 -55.65 1.62 -12.64
C THR A 541 -55.57 1.18 -14.08
N TYR A 542 -56.71 0.82 -14.65
CA TYR A 542 -56.85 0.47 -16.06
C TYR A 542 -58.09 1.16 -16.61
N GLU A 543 -57.99 1.75 -17.81
CA GLU A 543 -59.10 2.49 -18.44
C GLU A 543 -59.66 3.59 -17.50
N TYR A 544 -58.74 4.25 -16.76
CA TYR A 544 -59.02 5.28 -15.74
C TYR A 544 -59.85 4.82 -14.53
N ILE A 545 -60.04 3.52 -14.36
CA ILE A 545 -60.77 2.92 -13.24
C ILE A 545 -59.75 2.38 -12.23
N PRO A 546 -59.71 2.86 -10.98
CA PRO A 546 -58.86 2.27 -9.95
C PRO A 546 -59.57 1.10 -9.25
N ASN A 547 -58.84 0.03 -8.96
CA ASN A 547 -59.26 -1.07 -8.10
C ASN A 547 -58.13 -1.42 -7.12
N ASP A 548 -58.49 -1.64 -5.85
CA ASP A 548 -57.54 -1.83 -4.75
C ASP A 548 -57.63 -3.26 -4.23
N LYS A 549 -56.48 -3.85 -3.90
CA LYS A 549 -56.38 -5.20 -3.36
C LYS A 549 -55.28 -5.26 -2.30
N GLN A 550 -55.62 -5.79 -1.14
CA GLN A 550 -54.66 -6.08 -0.09
C GLN A 550 -54.09 -7.49 -0.27
N GLN A 551 -52.77 -7.67 -0.13
CA GLN A 551 -52.13 -8.97 -0.23
C GLN A 551 -50.81 -9.01 0.55
N ASP A 552 -50.60 -10.12 1.27
CA ASP A 552 -49.34 -10.46 1.91
C ASP A 552 -48.40 -11.15 0.93
N ILE A 553 -47.39 -10.39 0.47
CA ILE A 553 -46.43 -10.87 -0.52
C ILE A 553 -45.34 -11.76 0.07
N SER A 554 -45.29 -11.95 1.40
CA SER A 554 -44.45 -12.98 2.03
C SER A 554 -44.96 -14.40 1.77
N THR A 555 -46.26 -14.54 1.54
CA THR A 555 -46.92 -15.84 1.27
C THR A 555 -47.13 -16.07 -0.23
N ASN A 556 -47.41 -15.01 -0.98
CA ASN A 556 -47.59 -15.05 -2.43
C ASN A 556 -47.21 -13.70 -3.04
N SER A 557 -46.06 -13.65 -3.72
CA SER A 557 -45.55 -12.45 -4.38
C SER A 557 -46.26 -12.07 -5.68
N THR A 558 -47.26 -12.84 -6.14
CA THR A 558 -48.02 -12.54 -7.36
C THR A 558 -49.39 -11.93 -7.04
N VAL A 559 -49.58 -10.65 -7.34
CA VAL A 559 -50.83 -9.91 -7.13
C VAL A 559 -51.60 -9.82 -8.45
N THR A 560 -52.72 -10.51 -8.56
CA THR A 560 -53.54 -10.50 -9.79
C THR A 560 -54.75 -9.59 -9.68
N PHE A 561 -54.94 -8.74 -10.69
CA PHE A 561 -56.16 -8.01 -11.03
C PHE A 561 -56.73 -8.57 -12.34
N THR A 562 -58.03 -8.84 -12.37
CA THR A 562 -58.73 -9.39 -13.54
C THR A 562 -59.85 -8.44 -13.94
N THR A 563 -59.94 -8.10 -15.21
CA THR A 563 -61.07 -7.32 -15.76
C THR A 563 -62.29 -8.20 -15.98
N VAL A 564 -63.42 -7.56 -16.24
CA VAL A 564 -64.63 -8.20 -16.76
C VAL A 564 -64.92 -7.67 -18.15
N LEU A 565 -65.43 -8.54 -19.02
CA LEU A 565 -65.90 -8.14 -20.34
C LEU A 565 -67.30 -7.53 -20.21
N CYS A 566 -67.34 -6.22 -19.94
CA CYS A 566 -68.57 -5.47 -19.85
C CYS A 566 -69.27 -5.46 -21.22
N THR A 567 -70.55 -5.82 -21.25
CA THR A 567 -71.38 -5.85 -22.46
C THR A 567 -72.48 -4.82 -22.32
N LEU A 568 -72.48 -3.79 -23.17
CA LEU A 568 -73.58 -2.84 -23.27
C LEU A 568 -74.51 -3.28 -24.38
N LYS A 569 -75.81 -3.34 -24.08
CA LYS A 569 -76.87 -3.61 -25.05
C LYS A 569 -77.83 -2.43 -25.07
N VAL A 570 -77.99 -1.82 -26.24
CA VAL A 570 -78.82 -0.64 -26.44
C VAL A 570 -80.00 -0.99 -27.34
N THR A 571 -81.22 -0.71 -26.87
CA THR A 571 -82.47 -0.99 -27.60
C THR A 571 -83.36 0.24 -27.71
N ASN A 572 -84.26 0.25 -28.69
CA ASN A 572 -85.30 1.28 -28.82
C ASN A 572 -86.50 0.99 -27.91
N ALA A 573 -87.52 1.86 -27.94
CA ALA A 573 -88.74 1.72 -27.14
C ALA A 573 -89.50 0.40 -27.41
N ASN A 574 -89.28 -0.22 -28.57
CA ASN A 574 -89.88 -1.49 -29.00
C ASN A 574 -89.00 -2.71 -28.70
N ASN A 575 -87.94 -2.56 -27.89
CA ASN A 575 -86.94 -3.60 -27.57
C ASN A 575 -86.16 -4.12 -28.78
N GLN A 576 -86.14 -3.39 -29.91
CA GLN A 576 -85.30 -3.71 -31.06
C GLN A 576 -83.87 -3.19 -30.85
N PRO A 577 -82.84 -3.91 -31.30
CA PRO A 577 -81.45 -3.45 -31.21
C PRO A 577 -81.19 -2.13 -31.94
N LEU A 578 -80.41 -1.25 -31.32
CA LEU A 578 -79.98 0.00 -31.94
C LEU A 578 -78.52 -0.08 -32.34
N ALA A 579 -78.27 -0.25 -33.64
CA ALA A 579 -76.93 -0.19 -34.23
C ALA A 579 -76.44 1.26 -34.34
N GLY A 580 -75.16 1.51 -34.07
CA GLY A 580 -74.56 2.84 -34.18
C GLY A 580 -74.84 3.78 -32.98
N ALA A 581 -75.41 3.29 -31.88
CA ALA A 581 -75.55 4.07 -30.66
C ALA A 581 -74.18 4.32 -30.04
N SER A 582 -73.87 5.58 -29.72
CA SER A 582 -72.64 5.97 -29.04
C SER A 582 -72.72 5.59 -27.56
N THR A 583 -71.71 4.90 -27.07
CA THR A 583 -71.67 4.41 -25.69
C THR A 583 -70.45 4.91 -24.95
N LYS A 584 -70.65 5.28 -23.68
CA LYS A 584 -69.62 5.80 -22.78
C LYS A 584 -69.75 5.20 -21.39
N TYR A 585 -68.67 5.23 -20.61
CA TYR A 585 -68.71 5.05 -19.15
C TYR A 585 -68.08 6.24 -18.45
N TYR A 586 -68.51 6.50 -17.23
CA TYR A 586 -67.97 7.56 -16.39
C TYR A 586 -66.90 7.01 -15.45
N SER A 587 -65.72 7.63 -15.50
CA SER A 587 -64.63 7.45 -14.53
C SER A 587 -64.33 8.79 -13.85
N THR A 588 -63.20 9.42 -14.17
CA THR A 588 -62.92 10.84 -13.84
C THR A 588 -63.54 11.80 -14.86
N ALA A 589 -63.89 11.27 -16.04
CA ALA A 589 -64.63 11.93 -17.11
C ALA A 589 -65.42 10.86 -17.87
N TRP A 590 -66.30 11.29 -18.78
CA TRP A 590 -66.93 10.38 -19.73
C TRP A 590 -65.89 9.85 -20.72
N ARG A 591 -65.75 8.53 -20.78
CA ARG A 591 -64.83 7.79 -21.64
C ARG A 591 -65.61 7.00 -22.68
N ASP A 592 -65.16 7.04 -23.93
CA ASP A 592 -65.81 6.35 -25.03
C ASP A 592 -65.56 4.84 -24.94
N ILE A 593 -66.63 4.05 -25.11
CA ILE A 593 -66.57 2.60 -25.31
C ILE A 593 -66.55 2.32 -26.81
N GLY A 594 -67.41 3.01 -27.56
CA GLY A 594 -67.53 2.86 -29.01
C GLY A 594 -68.98 2.96 -29.47
N LEU A 595 -69.23 2.53 -30.71
CA LEU A 595 -70.56 2.41 -31.28
C LEU A 595 -71.06 0.96 -31.18
N THR A 596 -72.35 0.77 -30.95
CA THR A 596 -72.97 -0.55 -31.00
C THR A 596 -72.99 -1.16 -32.41
N ASN A 597 -72.85 -2.47 -32.49
CA ASN A 597 -72.92 -3.25 -33.73
C ASN A 597 -74.38 -3.47 -34.21
N ALA A 598 -74.59 -4.30 -35.24
CA ALA A 598 -75.93 -4.59 -35.80
C ALA A 598 -76.91 -5.18 -34.77
N GLU A 599 -76.40 -5.92 -33.78
CA GLU A 599 -77.16 -6.50 -32.67
C GLU A 599 -77.35 -5.52 -31.50
N GLY A 600 -76.98 -4.25 -31.65
CA GLY A 600 -77.12 -3.22 -30.62
C GLY A 600 -76.16 -3.43 -29.44
N ILE A 601 -75.08 -4.18 -29.65
CA ILE A 601 -74.14 -4.61 -28.61
C ILE A 601 -72.76 -3.98 -28.84
N ILE A 602 -72.07 -3.67 -27.74
CA ILE A 602 -70.64 -3.36 -27.72
C ILE A 602 -70.04 -3.89 -26.43
N THR A 603 -68.77 -4.32 -26.48
CA THR A 603 -68.07 -4.89 -25.34
C THR A 603 -66.76 -4.16 -25.05
N LYS A 604 -66.38 -4.07 -23.77
CA LYS A 604 -65.06 -3.57 -23.38
C LYS A 604 -64.60 -4.22 -22.08
N GLU A 605 -63.32 -4.59 -22.03
CA GLU A 605 -62.67 -5.03 -20.80
C GLU A 605 -62.55 -3.84 -19.86
N LEU A 606 -63.10 -3.96 -18.65
CA LEU A 606 -63.05 -2.93 -17.62
C LEU A 606 -62.74 -3.57 -16.27
N LEU A 607 -62.12 -2.83 -15.35
CA LEU A 607 -61.95 -3.33 -14.00
C LEU A 607 -63.32 -3.46 -13.31
N PRO A 608 -63.55 -4.52 -12.50
CA PRO A 608 -64.83 -4.73 -11.81
C PRO A 608 -65.12 -3.57 -10.86
N LYS A 609 -66.15 -2.78 -11.16
CA LYS A 609 -66.53 -1.61 -10.36
C LYS A 609 -67.97 -1.19 -10.63
N ASN A 610 -68.57 -0.47 -9.69
CA ASN A 610 -69.79 0.30 -9.94
C ASN A 610 -69.50 1.56 -10.76
N LEU A 611 -70.06 1.63 -11.97
CA LEU A 611 -69.84 2.70 -12.95
C LEU A 611 -71.17 3.24 -13.49
N SER A 612 -71.15 4.47 -13.98
CA SER A 612 -72.27 5.02 -14.77
C SER A 612 -71.97 4.86 -16.25
N PHE A 613 -72.91 4.30 -17.00
CA PHE A 613 -72.84 4.10 -18.44
C PHE A 613 -73.82 5.05 -19.14
N ARG A 614 -73.48 5.51 -20.33
CA ARG A 614 -74.33 6.37 -21.16
C ARG A 614 -74.48 5.76 -22.54
N ALA A 615 -75.70 5.74 -23.05
CA ALA A 615 -75.96 5.47 -24.47
C ALA A 615 -76.62 6.70 -25.11
N THR A 616 -76.22 7.03 -26.33
CA THR A 616 -76.75 8.17 -27.10
C THR A 616 -77.03 7.74 -28.54
N TYR A 617 -78.23 8.04 -29.05
CA TYR A 617 -78.62 7.83 -30.45
C TYR A 617 -79.34 9.07 -30.97
N GLY A 618 -78.76 9.74 -31.97
CA GLY A 618 -79.20 11.08 -32.39
C GLY A 618 -79.13 12.08 -31.23
N ASN A 619 -80.26 12.71 -30.89
CA ASN A 619 -80.37 13.69 -29.80
C ASN A 619 -80.88 13.08 -28.47
N VAL A 620 -81.05 11.76 -28.38
CA VAL A 620 -81.58 11.06 -27.20
C VAL A 620 -80.43 10.38 -26.46
N SER A 621 -80.33 10.61 -25.15
CA SER A 621 -79.31 10.01 -24.28
C SER A 621 -79.92 9.51 -22.97
N LEU A 622 -79.40 8.40 -22.45
CA LEU A 622 -79.77 7.87 -21.13
C LEU A 622 -78.53 7.36 -20.39
N ASP A 623 -78.49 7.64 -19.08
CA ASP A 623 -77.45 7.16 -18.18
C ASP A 623 -77.99 6.02 -17.31
N LYS A 624 -77.15 5.03 -17.02
CA LYS A 624 -77.45 3.90 -16.14
C LYS A 624 -76.26 3.57 -15.26
N GLN A 625 -76.47 3.54 -13.96
CA GLN A 625 -75.47 3.05 -13.02
C GLN A 625 -75.56 1.52 -12.92
N GLN A 626 -74.43 0.82 -12.97
CA GLN A 626 -74.35 -0.62 -12.84
C GLN A 626 -73.03 -1.04 -12.21
N ASP A 627 -73.11 -1.98 -11.27
CA ASP A 627 -71.95 -2.71 -10.77
C ASP A 627 -71.63 -3.89 -11.68
N ILE A 628 -70.57 -3.74 -12.47
CA ILE A 628 -70.10 -4.77 -13.40
C ILE A 628 -69.28 -5.86 -12.71
N SER A 629 -68.99 -5.74 -11.41
CA SER A 629 -68.50 -6.86 -10.61
C SER A 629 -69.60 -7.88 -10.27
N VAL A 630 -70.87 -7.45 -10.32
CA VAL A 630 -72.04 -8.29 -10.01
C VAL A 630 -72.75 -8.73 -11.29
N ASN A 631 -72.95 -7.82 -12.24
CA ASN A 631 -73.58 -8.13 -13.53
C ASN A 631 -72.89 -7.37 -14.67
N ILE A 632 -72.27 -8.13 -15.57
CA ILE A 632 -71.51 -7.60 -16.71
C ILE A 632 -72.38 -7.09 -17.88
N LEU A 633 -73.69 -7.40 -17.88
CA LEU A 633 -74.63 -6.98 -18.93
C LEU A 633 -75.35 -5.68 -18.52
N VAL A 634 -75.03 -4.60 -19.24
CA VAL A 634 -75.62 -3.27 -19.05
C VAL A 634 -76.65 -3.01 -20.16
N GLU A 635 -77.94 -3.20 -19.84
CA GLU A 635 -79.02 -2.92 -20.80
C GLU A 635 -79.55 -1.49 -20.65
N ILE A 636 -79.56 -0.71 -21.73
CA ILE A 636 -80.06 0.67 -21.78
C ILE A 636 -81.10 0.79 -22.90
N GLN A 637 -82.35 1.09 -22.55
CA GLN A 637 -83.42 1.33 -23.51
C GLN A 637 -83.56 2.84 -23.76
N LEU A 638 -83.37 3.27 -25.00
CA LEU A 638 -83.59 4.67 -25.41
C LEU A 638 -85.01 4.85 -25.93
N ASN A 639 -85.64 5.98 -25.60
CA ASN A 639 -86.96 6.34 -26.10
C ASN A 639 -86.87 6.92 -27.51
N VAL A 640 -86.44 6.08 -28.45
CA VAL A 640 -86.47 6.31 -29.90
C VAL A 640 -87.43 5.30 -30.53
N PRO A 641 -88.09 5.64 -31.65
CA PRO A 641 -89.03 4.75 -32.34
C PRO A 641 -88.45 3.38 -32.73
#